data_AF-A0A194QKZ1-F1
#
_entry.id   AF-A0A194QKZ1-F1
#
_cell.length_a   1.000
_cell.length_b   1.000
_cell.length_c   1.000
_cell.angle_alpha   90.00
_cell.angle_beta   90.00
_cell.angle_gamma   90.00
#
_symmetry.space_group_name_H-M   'P 1'
#
loop_
_entity.id
_entity.type
_entity.pdbx_description
1 polymer ?
#
loop_
_entity_poly.entity_id
_entity_poly.type
_entity_poly.pdbx_seq_one_letter_code
_entity_poly.pdbx_strand_id
1 'polypeptide(L)'
;MRYRSIRYIYIAGILLFIGNLLSSCVVFLHVHNTTHFFLVNPLSRLSAAKDTECHRKRNENNVNISRASFFSPQSIFFHSTSCNKIVQDYEACAIEAAARLHPDTEINLLYTSAISRSTWSDHLDQLVKFDNFRLVGIHVQSYADGTKFEEFWKKGLIHSRLGNHKEIAEYIKFLTLHKFGGTVLQLDVIVNKPLDDLGVNWLVKNGDGLLATDAISIRRSSIGRNITANILRLLSDQILKGSINGSLALTQAVSDLCPGRDLSVKQVEPCYDTEYIKMPPVFHLDPYELCIQETGGIYCMVDFDLVSENDSQLLNMIHEYSERKETHFNHSRLHYGICLKKSCDDLKTKTIDLNDFNLVIEKCLNTTFWKEYKLKIRINEDVICNSKDPIYHIETKDICVAAICLCLLIINLAGSVYDLLIVKNNDAGMKWLLCFSIKRNWFKLTDVSRDKIENRIKSFKSFNGMKVITIFLVITIHSLLPFGSSIDNTHYYETIFSKIQYHLLIDGSVMIQTFFIISGCLLSFNLQIFTEKNNVTWKMIPKRIILRWLRLTPPYAVVLAITTTWLRFAGTGPLWQKMIGQEIKDCQRDGWQNMLYINNYFDNTRCMAHTWYLAADMQLFILGMLIMVLTRTDLQRKVVLSVIFVVSMFIAPLHTYFQDLYAHLIITPEVAREYFVKDPTFNNSYKRGHTNVTCYILGLTLGLLIYKLQQKQLNIKRYKKYKYLVWATVPMMVIIILCSSLFYLVGVTPHVIIRAIYAGTYRTVIGLLLFILILGMVFKVENVYRVILEWRGWTSTVRVSYCAYVLHVMLIQILTYSRTTLNHVTIPHVIMSCVGSIAVSFLAAVPLWLLVESPITQLLKIIS
;
A
#
# COMPACT_ATOMS: atom_id res chain seq x y z
N MET A 1 -6.93 20.36 -39.39
CA MET A 1 -7.46 20.78 -38.06
C MET A 1 -8.23 19.69 -37.27
N ARG A 2 -8.82 18.66 -37.90
CA ARG A 2 -9.57 17.57 -37.22
C ARG A 2 -8.76 16.61 -36.32
N TYR A 3 -7.43 16.57 -36.45
CA TYR A 3 -6.55 15.67 -35.68
C TYR A 3 -6.14 16.22 -34.29
N ARG A 4 -6.14 17.55 -34.08
CA ARG A 4 -5.78 18.15 -32.77
C ARG A 4 -6.91 18.02 -31.74
N SER A 5 -8.17 18.18 -32.16
CA SER A 5 -9.35 18.09 -31.28
C SER A 5 -9.55 16.70 -30.66
N ILE A 6 -9.15 15.64 -31.39
CA ILE A 6 -9.25 14.25 -30.91
C ILE A 6 -8.26 13.98 -29.76
N ARG A 7 -7.03 14.52 -29.79
CA ARG A 7 -6.06 14.38 -28.69
C ARG A 7 -6.56 15.00 -27.38
N TYR A 8 -7.22 16.15 -27.43
CA TYR A 8 -7.80 16.79 -26.24
C TYR A 8 -8.99 16.00 -25.68
N ILE A 9 -9.78 15.33 -26.53
CA ILE A 9 -10.88 14.44 -26.08
C ILE A 9 -10.34 13.16 -25.42
N TYR A 10 -9.21 12.62 -25.89
CA TYR A 10 -8.57 11.47 -25.25
C TYR A 10 -7.94 11.84 -23.89
N ILE A 11 -7.27 12.99 -23.80
CA ILE A 11 -6.70 13.49 -22.54
C ILE A 11 -7.82 13.88 -21.56
N ALA A 12 -8.88 14.54 -22.02
CA ALA A 12 -10.06 14.84 -21.21
C ALA A 12 -10.81 13.59 -20.77
N GLY A 13 -10.87 12.53 -21.60
CA GLY A 13 -11.46 11.25 -21.24
C GLY A 13 -10.66 10.48 -20.19
N ILE A 14 -9.33 10.55 -20.24
CA ILE A 14 -8.44 10.01 -19.21
C ILE A 14 -8.53 10.84 -17.92
N LEU A 15 -8.56 12.16 -18.01
CA LEU A 15 -8.73 13.07 -16.86
C LEU A 15 -10.13 12.98 -16.24
N LEU A 16 -11.19 12.74 -17.02
CA LEU A 16 -12.55 12.47 -16.53
C LEU A 16 -12.67 11.08 -15.92
N PHE A 17 -11.89 10.10 -16.40
CA PHE A 17 -11.87 8.76 -15.82
C PHE A 17 -11.07 8.72 -14.50
N ILE A 18 -9.90 9.36 -14.46
CA ILE A 18 -9.16 9.64 -13.22
C ILE A 18 -10.01 10.52 -12.29
N GLY A 19 -10.77 11.48 -12.84
CA GLY A 19 -11.70 12.34 -12.12
C GLY A 19 -12.91 11.61 -11.55
N ASN A 20 -13.39 10.53 -12.17
CA ASN A 20 -14.47 9.69 -11.64
C ASN A 20 -13.98 8.62 -10.65
N LEU A 21 -12.73 8.16 -10.81
CA LEU A 21 -12.04 7.35 -9.82
C LEU A 21 -11.74 8.18 -8.55
N LEU A 22 -11.31 9.43 -8.75
CA LEU A 22 -11.17 10.44 -7.70
C LEU A 22 -12.52 10.87 -7.14
N SER A 23 -13.60 10.98 -7.94
CA SER A 23 -14.92 11.36 -7.42
C SER A 23 -15.50 10.30 -6.47
N SER A 24 -15.20 9.02 -6.74
CA SER A 24 -15.53 7.91 -5.83
C SER A 24 -14.74 8.01 -4.51
N CYS A 25 -13.50 8.53 -4.54
CA CYS A 25 -12.74 8.88 -3.33
C CYS A 25 -13.19 10.22 -2.69
N VAL A 26 -13.70 11.17 -3.46
CA VAL A 26 -14.16 12.50 -2.99
C VAL A 26 -15.52 12.41 -2.30
N VAL A 27 -16.41 11.50 -2.72
CA VAL A 27 -17.65 11.21 -1.95
C VAL A 27 -17.30 10.68 -0.55
N PHE A 28 -16.15 10.03 -0.38
CA PHE A 28 -15.62 9.62 0.93
C PHE A 28 -14.99 10.79 1.72
N LEU A 29 -14.43 11.79 1.04
CA LEU A 29 -13.83 12.99 1.66
C LEU A 29 -14.85 14.07 2.03
N HIS A 30 -16.02 14.10 1.37
CA HIS A 30 -17.00 15.17 1.56
C HIS A 30 -17.83 15.05 2.86
N VAL A 31 -17.69 13.94 3.59
CA VAL A 31 -18.33 13.76 4.91
C VAL A 31 -17.52 14.43 6.04
N HIS A 32 -16.26 14.83 5.81
CA HIS A 32 -15.37 15.26 6.91
C HIS A 32 -15.05 16.76 6.99
N ASN A 33 -15.45 17.62 6.04
CA ASN A 33 -14.96 19.00 6.06
C ASN A 33 -15.98 20.05 5.63
N THR A 34 -16.70 20.58 6.62
CA THR A 34 -17.37 21.88 6.54
C THR A 34 -16.98 22.72 7.74
N THR A 35 -16.22 23.80 7.56
CA THR A 35 -16.34 25.02 8.40
C THR A 35 -15.77 26.27 7.72
N HIS A 36 -16.71 27.13 7.32
CA HIS A 36 -16.80 28.60 7.43
C HIS A 36 -15.58 29.54 7.29
N PHE A 37 -15.74 30.48 6.36
CA PHE A 37 -15.01 31.74 6.20
C PHE A 37 -15.77 32.85 6.96
N PHE A 38 -15.12 33.61 7.85
CA PHE A 38 -15.66 34.86 8.41
C PHE A 38 -14.57 35.94 8.55
N LEU A 39 -14.97 37.19 8.26
CA LEU A 39 -14.19 38.44 8.28
C LEU A 39 -14.07 38.99 9.71
N VAL A 40 -12.90 39.52 10.11
CA VAL A 40 -12.70 40.23 11.39
C VAL A 40 -12.00 41.59 11.20
N ASN A 41 -12.45 42.55 12.00
CA ASN A 41 -12.29 44.01 12.00
C ASN A 41 -10.83 44.55 12.22
N PRO A 42 -10.47 45.76 11.72
CA PRO A 42 -9.09 46.28 11.72
C PRO A 42 -8.65 47.14 12.92
N LEU A 43 -9.50 47.41 13.91
CA LEU A 43 -9.29 48.53 14.85
C LEU A 43 -8.36 48.24 16.06
N SER A 44 -7.86 47.02 16.25
CA SER A 44 -6.88 46.71 17.32
C SER A 44 -5.41 46.79 16.87
N ARG A 45 -5.14 47.17 15.60
CA ARG A 45 -3.82 46.97 14.94
C ARG A 45 -2.74 48.03 15.21
N LEU A 46 -3.04 49.15 15.85
CA LEU A 46 -2.09 50.27 15.91
C LEU A 46 -1.19 50.33 17.15
N SER A 47 -1.47 49.61 18.25
CA SER A 47 -0.55 49.58 19.42
C SER A 47 0.45 48.41 19.40
N ALA A 48 0.12 47.32 18.71
CA ALA A 48 0.91 46.08 18.67
C ALA A 48 2.20 46.14 17.82
N ALA A 49 2.23 46.96 16.77
CA ALA A 49 3.31 46.96 15.80
C ALA A 49 4.66 47.47 16.35
N LYS A 50 4.68 48.15 17.50
CA LYS A 50 5.90 48.68 18.12
C LYS A 50 6.68 47.66 18.96
N ASP A 51 6.04 46.61 19.50
CA ASP A 51 6.66 45.70 20.48
C ASP A 51 7.43 44.51 19.88
N THR A 52 7.40 44.30 18.56
CA THR A 52 8.02 43.12 17.91
C THR A 52 9.20 43.45 16.99
N GLU A 53 9.54 44.74 16.83
CA GLU A 53 10.57 45.19 15.90
C GLU A 53 12.00 44.74 16.31
N CYS A 54 12.24 44.52 17.61
CA CYS A 54 13.54 44.09 18.13
C CYS A 54 13.95 42.69 17.63
N HIS A 55 12.98 41.82 17.31
CA HIS A 55 13.24 40.46 16.81
C HIS A 55 13.68 40.43 15.33
N ARG A 56 13.62 41.56 14.62
CA ARG A 56 14.02 41.68 13.21
C ARG A 56 15.51 42.00 13.04
N LYS A 57 16.15 42.61 14.04
CA LYS A 57 17.57 42.98 13.96
C LYS A 57 18.44 41.74 14.14
N ARG A 58 19.33 41.49 13.17
CA ARG A 58 20.32 40.42 13.26
C ARG A 58 21.41 40.84 14.25
N ASN A 59 21.57 40.10 15.33
CA ASN A 59 22.57 40.34 16.35
C ASN A 59 23.89 39.66 15.95
N GLU A 60 25.04 40.29 16.15
CA GLU A 60 26.37 39.71 15.88
C GLU A 60 26.69 38.48 16.76
N ASN A 61 25.99 38.33 17.89
CA ASN A 61 26.12 37.22 18.84
C ASN A 61 25.09 36.07 18.63
N ASN A 62 24.26 36.11 17.58
CA ASN A 62 23.27 35.05 17.35
C ASN A 62 23.94 33.81 16.76
N VAL A 63 23.82 32.67 17.45
CA VAL A 63 24.35 31.40 16.96
C VAL A 63 23.37 30.80 15.95
N ASN A 64 23.90 30.33 14.81
CA ASN A 64 23.07 29.66 13.81
C ASN A 64 22.87 28.19 14.22
N ILE A 65 21.80 27.91 14.96
CA ILE A 65 21.52 26.58 15.52
C ILE A 65 20.81 25.71 14.47
N SER A 66 21.58 25.08 13.58
CA SER A 66 21.06 24.22 12.50
C SER A 66 21.21 22.72 12.76
N ARG A 67 21.92 22.30 13.83
CA ARG A 67 22.19 20.88 14.14
C ARG A 67 21.33 20.34 15.29
N ALA A 68 20.75 19.16 15.05
CA ALA A 68 19.95 18.38 16.00
C ALA A 68 20.65 17.98 17.30
N SER A 69 21.98 18.11 17.40
CA SER A 69 22.83 17.67 18.50
C SER A 69 23.37 18.83 19.35
N PHE A 70 22.83 20.03 19.19
CA PHE A 70 23.36 21.22 19.87
C PHE A 70 23.08 21.22 21.38
N PHE A 71 21.90 20.75 21.79
CA PHE A 71 21.50 20.59 23.19
C PHE A 71 21.34 19.12 23.56
N SER A 72 21.54 18.80 24.84
CA SER A 72 21.24 17.47 25.37
C SER A 72 19.74 17.15 25.32
N PRO A 73 19.31 15.90 25.06
CA PRO A 73 17.90 15.52 25.06
C PRO A 73 17.16 15.70 26.40
N GLN A 74 17.89 15.92 27.49
CA GLN A 74 17.36 16.11 28.85
C GLN A 74 17.53 17.56 29.36
N SER A 75 17.90 18.51 28.49
CA SER A 75 18.11 19.90 28.89
C SER A 75 16.82 20.57 29.38
N ILE A 76 16.99 21.54 30.29
CA ILE A 76 15.91 22.43 30.76
C ILE A 76 16.03 23.77 30.02
N PHE A 77 14.92 24.28 29.52
CA PHE A 77 14.88 25.49 28.71
C PHE A 77 13.99 26.57 29.34
N PHE A 78 14.48 27.80 29.30
CA PHE A 78 13.75 29.03 29.56
C PHE A 78 13.79 29.89 28.30
N HIS A 79 12.71 30.64 28.03
CA HIS A 79 12.61 31.51 26.85
C HIS A 79 12.38 32.96 27.27
N SER A 80 13.26 33.86 26.83
CA SER A 80 13.08 35.30 26.97
C SER A 80 12.82 35.94 25.61
N THR A 81 11.63 36.53 25.45
CA THR A 81 11.24 37.27 24.25
C THR A 81 11.04 38.76 24.49
N SER A 82 11.40 39.26 25.67
CA SER A 82 11.29 40.69 25.97
C SER A 82 12.29 41.52 25.16
N CYS A 83 11.80 42.62 24.58
CA CYS A 83 12.63 43.60 23.89
C CYS A 83 13.33 44.60 24.84
N ASN A 84 12.97 44.61 26.14
CA ASN A 84 13.42 45.62 27.10
C ASN A 84 14.55 45.14 28.01
N LYS A 85 14.41 43.95 28.61
CA LYS A 85 15.42 43.30 29.47
C LYS A 85 15.43 41.82 29.16
N ILE A 86 16.60 41.18 29.16
CA ILE A 86 16.72 39.74 28.88
C ILE A 86 16.12 38.93 30.05
N VAL A 87 16.38 39.33 31.28
CA VAL A 87 15.85 38.69 32.50
C VAL A 87 15.54 39.78 33.53
N GLN A 88 14.37 39.73 34.14
CA GLN A 88 14.03 40.54 35.32
C GLN A 88 14.57 39.92 36.60
N ASP A 89 14.74 40.71 37.66
CA ASP A 89 15.41 40.24 38.88
C ASP A 89 14.69 39.04 39.52
N TYR A 90 13.35 38.99 39.47
CA TYR A 90 12.59 37.83 39.96
C TYR A 90 12.69 36.59 39.04
N GLU A 91 12.90 36.78 37.74
CA GLU A 91 13.03 35.70 36.75
C GLU A 91 14.38 34.99 36.88
N ALA A 92 15.42 35.71 37.29
CA ALA A 92 16.73 35.13 37.58
C ALA A 92 16.66 34.09 38.71
N CYS A 93 15.79 34.29 39.70
CA CYS A 93 15.58 33.36 40.81
C CYS A 93 15.04 32.00 40.33
N ALA A 94 14.13 31.98 39.36
CA ALA A 94 13.60 30.74 38.78
C ALA A 94 14.71 29.92 38.08
N ILE A 95 15.57 30.59 37.33
CA ILE A 95 16.71 29.96 36.64
C ILE A 95 17.74 29.45 37.64
N GLU A 96 18.08 30.26 38.65
CA GLU A 96 19.00 29.87 39.71
C GLU A 96 18.51 28.62 40.46
N ALA A 97 17.23 28.59 40.82
CA ALA A 97 16.63 27.46 41.52
C ALA A 97 16.73 26.15 40.70
N ALA A 98 16.44 26.22 39.40
CA ALA A 98 16.60 25.07 38.50
C ALA A 98 18.06 24.63 38.37
N ALA A 99 19.00 25.57 38.23
CA ALA A 99 20.43 25.27 38.10
C ALA A 99 21.03 24.63 39.36
N ARG A 100 20.60 25.07 40.56
CA ARG A 100 21.03 24.49 41.84
C ARG A 100 20.49 23.08 42.07
N LEU A 101 19.24 22.82 41.70
CA LEU A 101 18.59 21.52 41.94
C LEU A 101 18.95 20.45 40.91
N HIS A 102 19.48 20.85 39.74
CA HIS A 102 19.86 19.95 38.67
C HIS A 102 21.31 20.17 38.19
N PRO A 103 22.32 19.85 39.02
CA PRO A 103 23.73 20.13 38.71
C PRO A 103 24.24 19.40 37.45
N ASP A 104 23.71 18.22 37.14
CA ASP A 104 24.11 17.40 35.99
C ASP A 104 23.30 17.70 34.71
N THR A 105 22.34 18.62 34.78
CA THR A 105 21.45 18.97 33.66
C THR A 105 21.80 20.34 33.10
N GLU A 106 21.88 20.43 31.77
CA GLU A 106 22.13 21.70 31.08
C GLU A 106 20.89 22.62 31.17
N ILE A 107 21.05 23.78 31.81
CA ILE A 107 20.03 24.82 31.94
C ILE A 107 20.28 25.89 30.86
N ASN A 108 19.31 26.07 29.97
CA ASN A 108 19.46 26.94 28.80
C ASN A 108 18.47 28.09 28.84
N LEU A 109 18.98 29.33 28.83
CA LEU A 109 18.17 30.52 28.61
C LEU A 109 18.29 30.97 27.15
N LEU A 110 17.20 30.80 26.39
CA LEU A 110 17.11 31.20 24.99
C LEU A 110 16.51 32.60 24.89
N TYR A 111 17.28 33.56 24.38
CA TYR A 111 16.80 34.94 24.20
C TYR A 111 16.75 35.35 22.72
N THR A 112 15.78 36.19 22.36
CA THR A 112 15.52 36.58 20.96
C THR A 112 15.79 38.06 20.64
N SER A 113 16.12 38.87 21.64
CA SER A 113 16.37 40.31 21.50
C SER A 113 17.85 40.65 21.32
N ALA A 114 18.14 41.83 20.75
CA ALA A 114 19.51 42.30 20.58
C ALA A 114 20.17 42.60 21.94
N ILE A 115 21.46 42.27 22.11
CA ILE A 115 22.17 42.56 23.37
C ILE A 115 22.65 44.01 23.29
N SER A 116 22.26 44.82 24.26
CA SER A 116 22.87 46.13 24.54
C SER A 116 23.18 46.23 26.02
N ARG A 117 24.03 47.18 26.41
CA ARG A 117 24.37 47.44 27.83
C ARG A 117 23.14 47.80 28.69
N SER A 118 22.02 48.19 28.06
CA SER A 118 20.74 48.48 28.73
C SER A 118 19.82 47.27 28.88
N THR A 119 20.06 46.16 28.17
CA THR A 119 19.24 44.94 28.26
C THR A 119 19.85 43.85 29.16
N TRP A 120 21.10 44.03 29.59
CA TRP A 120 21.84 43.17 30.51
C TRP A 120 21.49 43.48 31.98
N SER A 121 21.34 42.45 32.83
CA SER A 121 21.07 42.61 34.26
C SER A 121 22.21 42.08 35.12
N ASP A 122 22.45 42.70 36.28
CA ASP A 122 23.52 42.32 37.22
C ASP A 122 23.35 40.87 37.74
N HIS A 123 22.11 40.37 37.79
CA HIS A 123 21.80 38.99 38.15
C HIS A 123 22.22 37.97 37.08
N LEU A 124 22.26 38.39 35.81
CA LEU A 124 22.72 37.52 34.72
C LEU A 124 24.21 37.22 34.86
N ASP A 125 25.01 38.16 35.38
CA ASP A 125 26.43 37.95 35.69
C ASP A 125 26.66 36.90 36.78
N GLN A 126 25.68 36.68 37.66
CA GLN A 126 25.74 35.61 38.65
C GLN A 126 25.33 34.27 38.04
N LEU A 127 24.31 34.25 37.18
CA LEU A 127 23.85 33.03 36.51
C LEU A 127 24.91 32.43 35.57
N VAL A 128 25.66 33.27 34.85
CA VAL A 128 26.74 32.81 33.95
C VAL A 128 27.89 32.12 34.69
N LYS A 129 27.98 32.25 36.03
CA LYS A 129 29.00 31.56 36.84
C LYS A 129 28.65 30.08 37.13
N PHE A 130 27.43 29.64 36.86
CA PHE A 130 27.04 28.24 37.03
C PHE A 130 27.58 27.39 35.87
N ASP A 131 28.31 26.32 36.17
CA ASP A 131 28.93 25.44 35.15
C ASP A 131 27.91 24.75 34.24
N ASN A 132 26.68 24.54 34.74
CA ASN A 132 25.58 23.91 34.02
C ASN A 132 24.62 24.90 33.34
N PHE A 133 24.87 26.21 33.40
CA PHE A 133 24.02 27.25 32.79
C PHE A 133 24.59 27.76 31.46
N ARG A 134 23.71 27.92 30.46
CA ARG A 134 24.05 28.49 29.15
C ARG A 134 23.07 29.57 28.71
N LEU A 135 23.61 30.72 28.38
CA LEU A 135 22.89 31.82 27.75
C LEU A 135 23.04 31.75 26.22
N VAL A 136 21.94 31.61 25.49
CA VAL A 136 21.98 31.35 24.04
C VAL A 136 21.08 32.31 23.25
N GLY A 137 21.70 33.09 22.36
CA GLY A 137 20.98 34.00 21.47
C GLY A 137 20.43 33.28 20.25
N ILE A 138 19.11 33.32 20.09
CA ILE A 138 18.41 32.68 18.96
C ILE A 138 17.82 33.72 18.01
N HIS A 139 18.17 33.60 16.74
CA HIS A 139 17.52 34.38 15.69
C HIS A 139 16.23 33.69 15.25
N VAL A 140 15.09 34.28 15.57
CA VAL A 140 13.75 33.65 15.44
C VAL A 140 13.49 33.07 14.05
N GLN A 141 13.84 33.80 12.99
CA GLN A 141 13.61 33.34 11.62
C GLN A 141 14.40 32.06 11.30
N SER A 142 15.71 32.04 11.56
CA SER A 142 16.54 30.86 11.30
C SER A 142 16.24 29.72 12.28
N TYR A 143 15.82 30.06 13.49
CA TYR A 143 15.37 29.07 14.46
C TYR A 143 14.07 28.40 14.03
N ALA A 144 13.23 29.07 13.22
CA ALA A 144 11.99 28.54 12.65
C ALA A 144 12.17 27.91 11.26
N ASP A 145 13.39 27.80 10.72
CA ASP A 145 13.63 27.24 9.38
C ASP A 145 13.00 25.86 9.20
N GLY A 146 12.34 25.67 8.05
CA GLY A 146 11.65 24.43 7.70
C GLY A 146 10.25 24.26 8.32
N THR A 147 9.69 25.32 8.93
CA THR A 147 8.34 25.33 9.53
C THR A 147 7.40 26.32 8.84
N LYS A 148 6.08 26.17 9.03
CA LYS A 148 5.09 27.15 8.52
C LYS A 148 5.29 28.56 9.10
N PHE A 149 5.89 28.67 10.29
CA PHE A 149 6.19 29.96 10.90
C PHE A 149 7.22 30.76 10.10
N GLU A 150 8.18 30.11 9.45
CA GLU A 150 9.12 30.76 8.55
C GLU A 150 8.40 31.43 7.36
N GLU A 151 7.41 30.74 6.79
CA GLU A 151 6.58 31.28 5.70
C GLU A 151 5.74 32.49 6.19
N PHE A 152 5.15 32.38 7.37
CA PHE A 152 4.40 33.49 7.97
C PHE A 152 5.28 34.69 8.29
N TRP A 153 6.51 34.46 8.76
CA TRP A 153 7.49 35.50 9.02
C TRP A 153 7.88 36.22 7.73
N LYS A 154 8.22 35.48 6.67
CA LYS A 154 8.57 36.03 5.35
C LYS A 154 7.43 36.84 4.71
N LYS A 155 6.17 36.43 4.94
CA LYS A 155 4.97 37.15 4.45
C LYS A 155 4.54 38.33 5.34
N GLY A 156 5.25 38.61 6.43
CA GLY A 156 4.86 39.65 7.40
C GLY A 156 3.56 39.37 8.15
N LEU A 157 3.10 38.11 8.13
CA LEU A 157 1.85 37.70 8.79
C LEU A 157 1.98 37.70 10.31
N ILE A 158 3.16 37.36 10.85
CA ILE A 158 3.42 37.38 12.29
C ILE A 158 3.21 38.78 12.86
N HIS A 159 3.83 39.80 12.27
CA HIS A 159 3.70 41.18 12.76
C HIS A 159 2.34 41.83 12.47
N SER A 160 1.64 41.38 11.43
CA SER A 160 0.31 41.91 11.09
C SER A 160 -0.84 41.23 11.84
N ARG A 161 -0.58 40.07 12.47
CA ARG A 161 -1.60 39.24 13.14
C ARG A 161 -1.33 38.99 14.62
N LEU A 162 -0.08 38.94 15.05
CA LEU A 162 0.31 38.74 16.46
C LEU A 162 0.70 40.08 17.07
N GLY A 163 0.14 40.36 18.24
CA GLY A 163 0.14 41.69 18.83
C GLY A 163 1.25 41.96 19.84
N ASN A 164 1.91 40.91 20.35
CA ASN A 164 2.79 40.99 21.51
C ASN A 164 3.87 39.88 21.50
N HIS A 165 5.04 40.15 22.11
CA HIS A 165 6.17 39.23 22.27
C HIS A 165 5.84 37.93 23.03
N LYS A 166 4.81 37.94 23.89
CA LYS A 166 4.33 36.74 24.61
C LYS A 166 3.77 35.66 23.66
N GLU A 167 3.11 36.05 22.58
CA GLU A 167 2.55 35.09 21.61
C GLU A 167 3.64 34.40 20.78
N ILE A 168 4.74 35.12 20.51
CA ILE A 168 5.92 34.56 19.83
C ILE A 168 6.63 33.55 20.75
N ALA A 169 6.70 33.83 22.06
CA ALA A 169 7.28 32.92 23.05
C ALA A 169 6.58 31.56 23.07
N GLU A 170 5.24 31.56 23.00
CA GLU A 170 4.43 30.34 22.95
C GLU A 170 4.79 29.45 21.75
N TYR A 171 4.98 30.03 20.56
CA TYR A 171 5.38 29.24 19.39
C TYR A 171 6.81 28.68 19.54
N ILE A 172 7.75 29.50 20.03
CA ILE A 172 9.15 29.10 20.19
C ILE A 172 9.31 27.98 21.25
N LYS A 173 8.50 27.99 22.31
CA LYS A 173 8.43 26.94 23.33
C LYS A 173 8.19 25.56 22.71
N PHE A 174 7.10 25.41 21.94
CA PHE A 174 6.77 24.14 21.30
C PHE A 174 7.72 23.78 20.16
N LEU A 175 8.28 24.78 19.46
CA LEU A 175 9.31 24.57 18.45
C LEU A 175 10.60 24.02 19.06
N THR A 176 10.97 24.48 20.25
CA THR A 176 12.14 24.00 20.99
C THR A 176 11.95 22.54 21.39
N LEU A 177 10.79 22.20 21.97
CA LEU A 177 10.41 20.81 22.28
C LEU A 177 10.39 19.92 21.03
N HIS A 178 9.90 20.42 19.89
CA HIS A 178 9.89 19.67 18.64
C HIS A 178 11.31 19.37 18.13
N LYS A 179 12.22 20.35 18.20
CA LYS A 179 13.59 20.23 17.69
C LYS A 179 14.50 19.41 18.61
N PHE A 180 14.41 19.61 19.92
CA PHE A 180 15.38 19.09 20.88
C PHE A 180 14.79 18.14 21.92
N GLY A 181 13.48 18.22 22.19
CA GLY A 181 12.87 17.60 23.37
C GLY A 181 13.34 18.27 24.67
N GLY A 182 13.10 17.62 25.81
CA GLY A 182 13.52 18.11 27.12
C GLY A 182 12.38 18.79 27.88
N THR A 183 12.74 19.64 28.84
CA THR A 183 11.79 20.30 29.74
C THR A 183 11.79 21.80 29.48
N VAL A 184 10.62 22.43 29.31
CA VAL A 184 10.48 23.89 29.23
C VAL A 184 9.77 24.39 30.46
N LEU A 185 10.33 25.43 31.08
CA LEU A 185 9.77 26.14 32.24
C LEU A 185 9.61 27.62 31.88
N GLN A 186 8.51 28.24 32.34
CA GLN A 186 8.36 29.69 32.27
C GLN A 186 9.29 30.39 33.27
N LEU A 187 9.64 31.64 32.97
CA LEU A 187 10.58 32.45 33.76
C LEU A 187 10.05 32.82 35.16
N ASP A 188 8.77 32.59 35.44
CA ASP A 188 8.11 32.79 36.74
C ASP A 188 7.84 31.47 37.51
N VAL A 189 8.36 30.33 37.03
CA VAL A 189 8.21 29.02 37.68
C VAL A 189 9.44 28.67 38.52
N ILE A 190 9.28 28.60 39.84
CA ILE A 190 10.34 28.23 40.78
C ILE A 190 10.35 26.72 41.01
N VAL A 191 11.48 26.08 40.70
CA VAL A 191 11.72 24.66 41.01
C VAL A 191 12.17 24.55 42.46
N ASN A 192 11.43 23.82 43.30
CA ASN A 192 11.75 23.63 44.72
C ASN A 192 12.11 22.16 45.07
N LYS A 193 12.02 21.25 44.10
CA LYS A 193 12.40 19.84 44.21
C LYS A 193 12.94 19.33 42.87
N PRO A 194 13.82 18.30 42.87
CA PRO A 194 14.24 17.66 41.64
C PRO A 194 13.05 17.14 40.83
N LEU A 195 13.07 17.38 39.52
CA LEU A 195 12.04 16.95 38.58
C LEU A 195 12.20 15.50 38.10
N ASP A 196 13.23 14.78 38.54
CA ASP A 196 13.59 13.45 38.04
C ASP A 196 12.49 12.39 38.26
N ASP A 197 11.73 12.54 39.36
CA ASP A 197 10.65 11.64 39.75
C ASP A 197 9.39 11.75 38.85
N LEU A 198 9.29 12.81 38.03
CA LEU A 198 8.15 13.02 37.12
C LEU A 198 8.27 12.23 35.80
N GLY A 199 9.40 11.56 35.57
CA GLY A 199 9.68 10.83 34.33
C GLY A 199 9.99 11.74 33.14
N VAL A 200 10.08 11.15 31.94
CA VAL A 200 10.56 11.83 30.72
C VAL A 200 9.50 12.57 29.90
N ASN A 201 8.21 12.36 30.20
CA ASN A 201 7.09 13.03 29.54
C ASN A 201 6.04 13.36 30.59
N TRP A 202 5.77 14.64 30.81
CA TRP A 202 4.75 15.08 31.75
C TRP A 202 4.21 16.46 31.36
N LEU A 203 2.96 16.70 31.72
CA LEU A 203 2.21 17.92 31.42
C LEU A 203 1.57 18.44 32.71
N VAL A 204 1.48 19.75 32.85
CA VAL A 204 0.80 20.36 34.00
C VAL A 204 -0.67 20.58 33.65
N LYS A 205 -1.54 20.29 34.63
CA LYS A 205 -2.97 20.51 34.52
C LYS A 205 -3.35 21.85 35.13
N ASN A 206 -4.23 22.57 34.46
CA ASN A 206 -4.94 23.73 35.00
C ASN A 206 -6.33 23.28 35.51
N GLY A 207 -6.86 23.94 36.53
CA GLY A 207 -8.07 23.53 37.28
C GLY A 207 -9.32 23.28 36.42
N ASP A 208 -9.41 23.90 35.24
CA ASP A 208 -10.59 23.88 34.36
C ASP A 208 -10.55 22.79 33.27
N GLY A 209 -9.74 21.74 33.44
CA GLY A 209 -9.60 20.67 32.44
C GLY A 209 -8.73 21.05 31.22
N LEU A 210 -8.14 22.24 31.24
CA LEU A 210 -7.12 22.69 30.30
C LEU A 210 -5.72 22.26 30.76
N LEU A 211 -4.85 21.94 29.83
CA LEU A 211 -3.43 21.71 30.10
C LEU A 211 -2.68 23.04 30.10
N ALA A 212 -1.83 23.24 31.12
CA ALA A 212 -1.01 24.43 31.29
C ALA A 212 0.29 24.33 30.49
N THR A 213 0.82 25.49 30.09
CA THR A 213 2.08 25.61 29.36
C THR A 213 3.20 26.21 30.20
N ASP A 214 2.99 26.33 31.51
CA ASP A 214 3.93 26.93 32.46
C ASP A 214 5.13 26.02 32.72
N ALA A 215 4.89 24.70 32.76
CA ALA A 215 5.92 23.68 32.82
C ALA A 215 5.50 22.46 32.00
N ILE A 216 6.37 22.01 31.09
CA ILE A 216 6.11 20.88 30.20
C ILE A 216 7.41 20.10 29.98
N SER A 217 7.34 18.77 30.00
CA SER A 217 8.44 17.93 29.51
C SER A 217 7.96 16.99 28.41
N ILE A 218 8.65 17.02 27.27
CA ILE A 218 8.38 16.14 26.12
C ILE A 218 9.70 15.60 25.59
N ARG A 219 9.86 14.28 25.63
CA ARG A 219 10.99 13.56 25.05
C ARG A 219 10.96 13.65 23.53
N ARG A 220 12.15 13.72 22.93
CA ARG A 220 12.36 13.66 21.48
C ARG A 220 12.15 12.25 20.87
N SER A 221 11.04 11.60 21.17
CA SER A 221 10.62 10.32 20.57
C SER A 221 9.74 10.53 19.33
N SER A 222 9.38 9.44 18.63
CA SER A 222 8.39 9.48 17.55
C SER A 222 7.06 10.09 18.01
N ILE A 223 6.59 9.71 19.21
CA ILE A 223 5.38 10.23 19.84
C ILE A 223 5.54 11.72 20.20
N GLY A 224 6.63 12.09 20.86
CA GLY A 224 6.87 13.49 21.23
C GLY A 224 6.97 14.42 20.02
N ARG A 225 7.58 13.96 18.92
CA ARG A 225 7.59 14.70 17.65
C ARG A 225 6.20 14.80 17.01
N ASN A 226 5.39 13.76 17.09
CA ASN A 226 4.03 13.76 16.55
C ASN A 226 3.13 14.76 17.31
N ILE A 227 3.17 14.71 18.65
CA ILE A 227 2.41 15.63 19.51
C ILE A 227 2.86 17.08 19.27
N THR A 228 4.16 17.35 19.33
CA THR A 228 4.68 18.71 19.11
C THR A 228 4.44 19.21 17.68
N ALA A 229 4.48 18.33 16.67
CA ALA A 229 4.11 18.71 15.30
C ALA A 229 2.62 19.05 15.17
N ASN A 230 1.72 18.30 15.83
CA ASN A 230 0.29 18.61 15.84
C ASN A 230 0.02 19.94 16.57
N ILE A 231 0.69 20.17 17.72
CA ILE A 231 0.62 21.45 18.43
C ILE A 231 1.07 22.60 17.53
N LEU A 232 2.24 22.49 16.88
CA LEU A 232 2.75 23.53 15.97
C LEU A 232 1.80 23.78 14.78
N ARG A 233 1.12 22.74 14.29
CA ARG A 233 0.09 22.87 13.25
C ARG A 233 -1.12 23.66 13.77
N LEU A 234 -1.65 23.30 14.94
CA LEU A 234 -2.78 23.98 15.57
C LEU A 234 -2.45 25.45 15.88
N LEU A 235 -1.25 25.72 16.39
CA LEU A 235 -0.75 27.08 16.59
C LEU A 235 -0.65 27.86 15.27
N SER A 236 -0.19 27.21 14.20
CA SER A 236 -0.14 27.84 12.88
C SER A 236 -1.54 28.20 12.35
N ASP A 237 -2.54 27.36 12.62
CA ASP A 237 -3.93 27.64 12.26
C ASP A 237 -4.52 28.77 13.14
N GLN A 238 -4.13 28.86 14.42
CA GLN A 238 -4.49 29.94 15.33
C GLN A 238 -3.86 31.30 14.91
N ILE A 239 -2.61 31.32 14.44
CA ILE A 239 -1.94 32.52 13.90
C ILE A 239 -2.77 33.16 12.77
N LEU A 240 -3.37 32.34 11.90
CA LEU A 240 -4.25 32.84 10.83
C LEU A 240 -5.53 33.50 11.38
N LYS A 241 -5.98 33.10 12.59
CA LYS A 241 -7.14 33.66 13.30
C LYS A 241 -6.81 34.92 14.10
N GLY A 242 -5.52 35.24 14.29
CA GLY A 242 -5.07 36.51 14.89
C GLY A 242 -4.84 36.49 16.41
N SER A 243 -4.77 35.32 17.04
CA SER A 243 -4.29 35.16 18.42
C SER A 243 -3.77 33.74 18.64
N ILE A 244 -2.82 33.56 19.57
CA ILE A 244 -2.29 32.24 19.93
C ILE A 244 -2.71 31.88 21.35
N ASN A 245 -3.15 30.64 21.54
CA ASN A 245 -3.38 30.03 22.86
C ASN A 245 -2.72 28.65 22.90
N GLY A 246 -1.53 28.59 23.51
CA GLY A 246 -0.75 27.37 23.68
C GLY A 246 -1.44 26.30 24.51
N SER A 247 -2.10 26.68 25.60
CA SER A 247 -2.85 25.76 26.47
C SER A 247 -3.99 25.07 25.73
N LEU A 248 -4.72 25.83 24.89
CA LEU A 248 -5.78 25.28 24.05
C LEU A 248 -5.21 24.36 22.97
N ALA A 249 -4.12 24.76 22.30
CA ALA A 249 -3.47 23.93 21.27
C ALA A 249 -2.89 22.64 21.86
N LEU A 250 -2.29 22.71 23.04
CA LEU A 250 -1.79 21.55 23.78
C LEU A 250 -2.93 20.61 24.19
N THR A 251 -4.00 21.16 24.79
CA THR A 251 -5.16 20.37 25.21
C THR A 251 -5.83 19.69 24.02
N GLN A 252 -5.99 20.40 22.90
CA GLN A 252 -6.55 19.82 21.68
C GLN A 252 -5.62 18.78 21.05
N ALA A 253 -4.30 19.02 21.00
CA ALA A 253 -3.35 18.05 20.46
C ALA A 253 -3.30 16.76 21.29
N VAL A 254 -3.45 16.88 22.61
CA VAL A 254 -3.55 15.72 23.50
C VAL A 254 -4.92 15.06 23.34
N SER A 255 -6.02 15.80 23.23
CA SER A 255 -7.35 15.22 22.98
C SER A 255 -7.44 14.48 21.63
N ASP A 256 -6.80 15.00 20.58
CA ASP A 256 -6.65 14.34 19.28
C ASP A 256 -5.85 13.03 19.40
N LEU A 257 -4.91 12.97 20.35
CA LEU A 257 -4.13 11.78 20.65
C LEU A 257 -4.92 10.75 21.47
N CYS A 258 -5.79 11.20 22.38
CA CYS A 258 -6.57 10.37 23.31
C CYS A 258 -8.09 10.60 23.15
N PRO A 259 -8.70 10.18 22.03
CA PRO A 259 -10.13 10.43 21.78
C PRO A 259 -11.03 9.71 22.81
N GLY A 260 -11.98 10.44 23.39
CA GLY A 260 -13.00 9.90 24.30
C GLY A 260 -12.63 9.85 25.79
N ARG A 261 -11.49 10.41 26.20
CA ARG A 261 -11.07 10.51 27.61
C ARG A 261 -11.38 11.88 28.20
N ASP A 262 -11.75 11.89 29.48
CA ASP A 262 -11.94 13.12 30.24
C ASP A 262 -10.62 13.57 30.87
N LEU A 263 -10.09 14.70 30.39
CA LEU A 263 -8.87 15.33 30.92
C LEU A 263 -9.09 15.99 32.31
N SER A 264 -10.33 15.94 32.85
CA SER A 264 -10.69 16.42 34.18
C SER A 264 -10.27 15.48 35.33
N VAL A 265 -9.81 14.25 35.07
CA VAL A 265 -9.37 13.28 36.09
C VAL A 265 -7.92 13.55 36.55
N LYS A 266 -7.55 13.21 37.80
CA LYS A 266 -6.22 13.51 38.42
C LYS A 266 -5.06 12.66 37.88
N GLN A 267 -5.34 11.46 37.38
CA GLN A 267 -4.40 10.61 36.64
C GLN A 267 -5.05 10.33 35.29
N VAL A 268 -4.43 10.83 34.22
CA VAL A 268 -4.79 10.42 32.86
C VAL A 268 -4.06 9.09 32.64
N GLU A 269 -4.81 7.98 32.59
CA GLU A 269 -4.27 6.72 32.05
C GLU A 269 -3.65 6.98 30.67
N PRO A 270 -2.53 6.36 30.30
CA PRO A 270 -1.81 6.76 29.10
C PRO A 270 -2.65 6.58 27.83
N CYS A 271 -2.47 7.51 26.91
CA CYS A 271 -3.35 7.82 25.78
C CYS A 271 -3.36 6.85 24.58
N TYR A 272 -2.85 5.64 24.75
CA TYR A 272 -2.85 4.59 23.73
C TYR A 272 -3.08 3.25 24.44
N ASP A 273 -3.41 2.19 23.71
CA ASP A 273 -3.26 0.83 24.24
C ASP A 273 -1.84 0.70 24.81
N THR A 274 -1.74 0.85 26.14
CA THR A 274 -0.47 0.98 26.87
C THR A 274 0.38 -0.28 26.73
N GLU A 275 -0.26 -1.36 26.31
CA GLU A 275 0.31 -2.65 26.04
C GLU A 275 1.00 -2.68 24.67
N TYR A 276 0.37 -2.15 23.63
CA TYR A 276 0.93 -2.15 22.28
C TYR A 276 2.28 -1.42 22.21
N ILE A 277 2.40 -0.25 22.85
CA ILE A 277 3.65 0.55 22.82
C ILE A 277 4.80 -0.14 23.57
N LYS A 278 4.51 -1.06 24.49
CA LYS A 278 5.53 -1.85 25.18
C LYS A 278 6.12 -2.94 24.27
N MET A 279 5.42 -3.34 23.21
CA MET A 279 5.90 -4.37 22.29
C MET A 279 7.02 -3.81 21.40
N PRO A 280 8.06 -4.60 21.09
CA PRO A 280 9.02 -4.25 20.06
C PRO A 280 8.33 -4.09 18.68
N PRO A 281 8.84 -3.23 17.79
CA PRO A 281 8.28 -3.10 16.45
C PRO A 281 8.46 -4.40 15.65
N VAL A 282 7.41 -4.85 14.95
CA VAL A 282 7.46 -6.06 14.11
C VAL A 282 8.51 -5.95 13.01
N PHE A 283 8.64 -4.77 12.42
CA PHE A 283 9.61 -4.48 11.36
C PHE A 283 10.56 -3.36 11.78
N HIS A 284 11.85 -3.57 11.57
CA HIS A 284 12.87 -2.57 11.80
C HIS A 284 13.94 -2.65 10.71
N LEU A 285 14.43 -1.52 10.21
CA LEU A 285 15.54 -1.46 9.26
C LEU A 285 16.54 -0.40 9.71
N ASP A 286 17.77 -0.83 10.00
CA ASP A 286 18.90 0.07 10.15
C ASP A 286 19.18 0.80 8.81
N PRO A 287 19.81 2.00 8.84
CA PRO A 287 20.12 2.75 7.62
C PRO A 287 21.03 1.97 6.65
N TYR A 288 20.41 1.35 5.64
CA TYR A 288 21.07 0.44 4.71
C TYR A 288 22.22 1.09 3.94
N GLU A 289 21.98 2.24 3.32
CA GLU A 289 22.98 2.92 2.48
C GLU A 289 24.23 3.32 3.28
N LEU A 290 24.04 3.81 4.51
CA LEU A 290 25.14 4.18 5.39
C LEU A 290 25.97 2.96 5.80
N CYS A 291 25.30 1.83 6.05
CA CYS A 291 25.96 0.58 6.41
C CYS A 291 26.81 0.04 5.26
N ILE A 292 26.23 -0.04 4.07
CA ILE A 292 26.84 -0.67 2.90
C ILE A 292 28.00 0.16 2.34
N GLN A 293 27.95 1.49 2.46
CA GLN A 293 29.04 2.36 2.01
C GLN A 293 30.28 2.24 2.91
N GLU A 294 30.12 1.83 4.16
CA GLU A 294 31.20 1.64 5.11
C GLU A 294 32.16 0.53 4.67
N THR A 295 33.47 0.71 4.89
CA THR A 295 34.48 -0.31 4.56
C THR A 295 34.26 -1.56 5.40
N GLY A 296 33.98 -2.69 4.73
CA GLY A 296 33.63 -3.96 5.38
C GLY A 296 32.20 -3.99 5.95
N GLY A 297 31.32 -3.08 5.54
CA GLY A 297 29.93 -3.06 5.96
C GLY A 297 29.15 -4.30 5.49
N ILE A 298 28.48 -4.96 6.43
CA ILE A 298 27.60 -6.11 6.17
C ILE A 298 26.22 -5.79 6.75
N TYR A 299 25.21 -5.87 5.89
CA TYR A 299 23.81 -5.67 6.26
C TYR A 299 23.05 -6.99 6.20
N CYS A 300 22.36 -7.36 7.28
CA CYS A 300 21.67 -8.64 7.38
C CYS A 300 20.18 -8.47 7.66
N MET A 301 19.35 -9.21 6.95
CA MET A 301 17.94 -9.42 7.25
C MET A 301 17.81 -10.66 8.15
N VAL A 302 17.22 -10.48 9.33
CA VAL A 302 17.12 -11.48 10.39
C VAL A 302 15.66 -11.62 10.81
N ASP A 303 15.19 -12.86 10.86
CA ASP A 303 13.86 -13.22 11.34
C ASP A 303 14.02 -14.04 12.62
N PHE A 304 13.40 -13.60 13.71
CA PHE A 304 13.57 -14.22 15.01
C PHE A 304 12.31 -14.14 15.87
N ASP A 305 12.20 -15.11 16.78
CA ASP A 305 11.11 -15.20 17.75
C ASP A 305 11.55 -14.67 19.12
N LEU A 306 10.66 -13.97 19.80
CA LEU A 306 10.84 -13.51 21.17
C LEU A 306 10.66 -14.69 22.14
N VAL A 307 11.61 -14.85 23.05
CA VAL A 307 11.62 -15.90 24.07
C VAL A 307 12.00 -15.33 25.44
N SER A 308 11.59 -16.01 26.49
CA SER A 308 11.95 -15.68 27.87
C SER A 308 12.30 -16.95 28.63
N GLU A 309 13.33 -16.90 29.49
CA GLU A 309 13.70 -18.02 30.36
C GLU A 309 12.80 -18.13 31.60
N ASN A 310 12.30 -16.98 32.07
CA ASN A 310 11.37 -16.87 33.18
C ASN A 310 10.01 -16.38 32.68
N ASP A 311 8.96 -16.53 33.50
CA ASP A 311 7.64 -15.98 33.17
C ASP A 311 7.74 -14.46 32.98
N SER A 312 7.34 -13.99 31.80
CA SER A 312 7.46 -12.59 31.39
C SER A 312 6.09 -12.05 31.05
N GLN A 313 5.61 -11.11 31.87
CA GLN A 313 4.34 -10.43 31.63
C GLN A 313 4.27 -9.78 30.24
N LEU A 314 5.40 -9.26 29.74
CA LEU A 314 5.48 -8.66 28.41
C LEU A 314 5.31 -9.71 27.31
N LEU A 315 5.95 -10.87 27.43
CA LEU A 315 5.84 -11.94 26.43
C LEU A 315 4.41 -12.53 26.40
N ASN A 316 3.80 -12.72 27.57
CA ASN A 316 2.42 -13.19 27.67
C ASN A 316 1.43 -12.20 27.02
N MET A 317 1.59 -10.90 27.29
CA MET A 317 0.80 -9.86 26.64
C MET A 317 1.00 -9.81 25.12
N ILE A 318 2.24 -9.98 24.63
CA ILE A 318 2.54 -10.07 23.20
C ILE A 318 1.81 -11.26 22.57
N HIS A 319 1.83 -12.42 23.24
CA HIS A 319 1.13 -13.60 22.77
C HIS A 319 -0.39 -13.39 22.75
N GLU A 320 -0.98 -12.87 23.83
CA GLU A 320 -2.41 -12.57 23.94
C GLU A 320 -2.87 -11.59 22.84
N TYR A 321 -2.12 -10.51 22.62
CA TYR A 321 -2.41 -9.57 21.53
C TYR A 321 -2.34 -10.23 20.15
N SER A 322 -1.36 -11.11 19.96
CA SER A 322 -1.12 -11.83 18.70
C SER A 322 -2.08 -13.00 18.47
N GLU A 323 -2.90 -13.38 19.45
CA GLU A 323 -3.87 -14.48 19.31
C GLU A 323 -4.92 -14.17 18.23
N ARG A 324 -5.26 -12.89 18.05
CA ARG A 324 -6.22 -12.43 17.03
C ARG A 324 -5.58 -12.35 15.64
N LYS A 325 -5.35 -13.52 15.05
CA LYS A 325 -4.67 -13.69 13.75
C LYS A 325 -5.40 -13.06 12.56
N GLU A 326 -6.70 -12.83 12.65
CA GLU A 326 -7.50 -12.24 11.56
C GLU A 326 -7.13 -10.78 11.29
N THR A 327 -6.74 -10.04 12.33
CA THR A 327 -6.51 -8.59 12.25
C THR A 327 -5.11 -8.16 12.69
N HIS A 328 -4.40 -8.98 13.49
CA HIS A 328 -3.09 -8.63 14.03
C HIS A 328 -1.96 -9.43 13.38
N PHE A 329 -0.77 -8.84 13.35
CA PHE A 329 0.47 -9.56 13.12
C PHE A 329 0.80 -10.47 14.30
N ASN A 330 1.64 -11.48 14.06
CA ASN A 330 2.29 -12.16 15.16
C ASN A 330 3.45 -11.29 15.70
N HIS A 331 3.20 -10.53 16.77
CA HIS A 331 4.18 -9.66 17.42
C HIS A 331 5.27 -10.41 18.20
N SER A 332 5.14 -11.74 18.35
CA SER A 332 6.24 -12.56 18.89
C SER A 332 7.32 -12.84 17.85
N ARG A 333 7.04 -12.67 16.55
CA ARG A 333 7.97 -12.93 15.46
C ARG A 333 8.33 -11.66 14.70
N LEU A 334 9.58 -11.24 14.84
CA LEU A 334 10.09 -9.95 14.37
C LEU A 334 11.00 -10.08 13.14
N HIS A 335 11.07 -9.01 12.34
CA HIS A 335 11.79 -8.93 11.07
C HIS A 335 12.70 -7.69 11.02
N TYR A 336 13.99 -7.89 11.25
CA TYR A 336 14.93 -6.80 11.41
C TYR A 336 16.00 -6.82 10.30
N GLY A 337 16.25 -5.65 9.71
CA GLY A 337 17.44 -5.39 8.91
C GLY A 337 18.47 -4.69 9.78
N ILE A 338 19.60 -5.33 10.04
CA ILE A 338 20.63 -4.84 10.96
C ILE A 338 21.95 -4.56 10.23
N CYS A 339 22.63 -3.49 10.64
CA CYS A 339 23.99 -3.22 10.23
C CYS A 339 24.98 -3.80 11.25
N LEU A 340 25.64 -4.91 10.92
CA LEU A 340 26.42 -5.68 11.91
C LEU A 340 27.51 -4.88 12.61
N LYS A 341 28.28 -4.08 11.86
CA LYS A 341 29.42 -3.34 12.41
C LYS A 341 29.02 -2.19 13.34
N LYS A 342 27.81 -1.64 13.14
CA LYS A 342 27.26 -0.56 13.95
C LYS A 342 26.48 -1.10 15.16
N SER A 343 25.72 -2.17 14.94
CA SER A 343 24.75 -2.68 15.90
C SER A 343 25.36 -3.72 16.85
N CYS A 344 26.51 -4.31 16.51
CA CYS A 344 27.19 -5.31 17.33
C CYS A 344 28.64 -4.90 17.63
N ASP A 345 28.93 -4.51 18.88
CA ASP A 345 30.27 -4.10 19.32
C ASP A 345 31.30 -5.24 19.30
N ASP A 346 30.86 -6.48 19.63
CA ASP A 346 31.69 -7.70 19.64
C ASP A 346 32.28 -8.05 18.26
N LEU A 347 31.71 -7.49 17.18
CA LEU A 347 32.06 -7.78 15.79
C LEU A 347 33.08 -6.81 15.19
N LYS A 348 33.56 -5.81 15.95
CA LYS A 348 34.53 -4.83 15.47
C LYS A 348 35.95 -5.37 15.31
N THR A 349 36.27 -6.56 15.86
CA THR A 349 37.66 -7.03 16.05
C THR A 349 37.96 -8.47 15.62
N LYS A 350 36.98 -9.27 15.14
CA LYS A 350 37.20 -10.69 14.78
C LYS A 350 36.73 -11.04 13.35
N THR A 351 37.54 -11.84 12.64
CA THR A 351 37.15 -12.58 11.44
C THR A 351 36.26 -13.76 11.85
N ILE A 352 35.04 -13.83 11.32
CA ILE A 352 34.01 -14.79 11.72
C ILE A 352 34.12 -16.06 10.88
N ASP A 353 34.02 -17.22 11.54
CA ASP A 353 33.86 -18.52 10.90
C ASP A 353 32.37 -18.76 10.58
N LEU A 354 32.03 -19.26 9.38
CA LEU A 354 30.64 -19.29 8.88
C LEU A 354 29.66 -20.10 9.75
N ASN A 355 30.15 -21.06 10.54
CA ASN A 355 29.32 -21.96 11.35
C ASN A 355 28.77 -21.30 12.64
N ASP A 356 29.36 -20.19 13.11
CA ASP A 356 28.93 -19.48 14.33
C ASP A 356 28.18 -18.16 14.04
N PHE A 357 27.92 -17.85 12.77
CA PHE A 357 27.42 -16.54 12.37
C PHE A 357 26.04 -16.20 12.96
N ASN A 358 25.10 -17.15 12.99
CA ASN A 358 23.78 -16.97 13.60
C ASN A 358 23.89 -16.76 15.12
N LEU A 359 24.77 -17.51 15.79
CA LEU A 359 25.00 -17.39 17.25
C LEU A 359 25.54 -16.01 17.63
N VAL A 360 26.42 -15.44 16.80
CA VAL A 360 26.96 -14.10 17.05
C VAL A 360 25.88 -13.03 16.91
N ILE A 361 25.04 -13.11 15.89
CA ILE A 361 23.91 -12.19 15.70
C ILE A 361 22.90 -12.34 16.85
N GLU A 362 22.59 -13.59 17.23
CA GLU A 362 21.68 -13.87 18.34
C GLU A 362 22.19 -13.27 19.65
N LYS A 363 23.48 -13.46 19.97
CA LYS A 363 24.11 -12.88 21.18
C LYS A 363 24.09 -11.35 21.16
N CYS A 364 24.37 -10.75 20.01
CA CYS A 364 24.33 -9.29 19.84
C CYS A 364 22.93 -8.74 20.10
N LEU A 365 21.91 -9.27 19.42
CA LEU A 365 20.53 -8.81 19.58
C LEU A 365 19.99 -9.13 20.97
N ASN A 366 20.35 -10.27 21.57
CA ASN A 366 19.99 -10.62 22.95
C ASN A 366 20.42 -9.55 23.94
N THR A 367 21.61 -8.97 23.78
CA THR A 367 22.10 -7.91 24.67
C THR A 367 21.21 -6.66 24.60
N THR A 368 20.82 -6.26 23.39
CA THR A 368 19.94 -5.12 23.13
C THR A 368 18.52 -5.36 23.64
N PHE A 369 17.91 -6.49 23.27
CA PHE A 369 16.54 -6.84 23.66
C PHE A 369 16.42 -7.10 25.17
N TRP A 370 17.44 -7.66 25.82
CA TRP A 370 17.45 -7.81 27.27
C TRP A 370 17.52 -6.46 27.99
N LYS A 371 18.30 -5.51 27.46
CA LYS A 371 18.43 -4.17 28.04
C LYS A 371 17.11 -3.39 27.94
N GLU A 372 16.46 -3.44 26.79
CA GLU A 372 15.29 -2.63 26.47
C GLU A 372 13.96 -3.27 26.91
N TYR A 373 13.80 -4.58 26.69
CA TYR A 373 12.53 -5.29 26.89
C TYR A 373 12.59 -6.42 27.92
N LYS A 374 13.77 -6.77 28.45
CA LYS A 374 13.98 -7.96 29.31
C LYS A 374 13.56 -9.27 28.65
N LEU A 375 13.64 -9.32 27.32
CA LEU A 375 13.38 -10.51 26.51
C LEU A 375 14.66 -10.98 25.83
N LYS A 376 14.66 -12.27 25.46
CA LYS A 376 15.68 -12.88 24.60
C LYS A 376 15.06 -13.17 23.23
N ILE A 377 15.91 -13.47 22.27
CA ILE A 377 15.55 -13.79 20.90
C ILE A 377 16.09 -15.17 20.53
N ARG A 378 15.43 -15.82 19.58
CA ARG A 378 15.90 -17.07 18.97
C ARG A 378 15.77 -16.98 17.46
N ILE A 379 16.87 -17.24 16.75
CA ILE A 379 16.89 -17.24 15.29
C ILE A 379 16.51 -18.64 14.79
N ASN A 380 15.39 -18.74 14.09
CA ASN A 380 14.86 -20.01 13.57
C ASN A 380 15.02 -20.17 12.05
N GLU A 381 15.35 -19.10 11.33
CA GLU A 381 15.49 -19.08 9.88
C GLU A 381 16.88 -18.57 9.45
N ASP A 382 17.27 -18.92 8.21
CA ASP A 382 18.56 -18.50 7.66
C ASP A 382 18.66 -16.97 7.53
N VAL A 383 19.77 -16.42 8.03
CA VAL A 383 20.05 -14.98 7.95
C VAL A 383 20.57 -14.62 6.56
N ILE A 384 19.98 -13.60 5.95
CA ILE A 384 20.35 -13.14 4.60
C ILE A 384 21.20 -11.87 4.71
N CYS A 385 22.48 -11.95 4.38
CA CYS A 385 23.41 -10.82 4.48
C CYS A 385 23.96 -10.36 3.14
N ASN A 386 24.18 -9.05 3.03
CA ASN A 386 24.73 -8.39 1.85
C ASN A 386 25.92 -7.52 2.22
N SER A 387 26.87 -7.43 1.29
CA SER A 387 28.00 -6.49 1.30
C SER A 387 27.92 -5.55 0.08
N LYS A 388 28.90 -4.65 -0.05
CA LYS A 388 28.89 -3.50 -0.96
C LYS A 388 28.60 -3.79 -2.43
N ASP A 389 29.05 -4.95 -2.93
CA ASP A 389 28.81 -5.37 -4.31
C ASP A 389 28.34 -6.83 -4.33
N PRO A 390 27.03 -7.12 -4.39
CA PRO A 390 26.59 -8.46 -4.73
C PRO A 390 27.04 -8.75 -6.17
N ILE A 391 28.06 -9.60 -6.32
CA ILE A 391 28.56 -10.01 -7.64
C ILE A 391 27.55 -10.99 -8.23
N TYR A 392 26.60 -10.47 -9.00
CA TYR A 392 25.73 -11.30 -9.83
C TYR A 392 26.49 -11.72 -11.08
N HIS A 393 26.86 -13.00 -11.14
CA HIS A 393 27.43 -13.56 -12.35
C HIS A 393 26.36 -13.73 -13.42
N ILE A 394 26.61 -13.19 -14.61
CA ILE A 394 25.78 -13.45 -15.78
C ILE A 394 25.87 -14.94 -16.09
N GLU A 395 24.74 -15.61 -16.04
CA GLU A 395 24.64 -17.03 -16.34
C GLU A 395 24.25 -17.25 -17.80
N THR A 396 24.53 -18.44 -18.34
CA THR A 396 24.16 -18.82 -19.71
C THR A 396 22.68 -18.59 -20.00
N LYS A 397 21.81 -18.85 -19.01
CA LYS A 397 20.36 -18.61 -19.10
C LYS A 397 20.01 -17.14 -19.34
N ASP A 398 20.75 -16.20 -18.76
CA ASP A 398 20.49 -14.76 -18.97
C ASP A 398 20.80 -14.34 -20.39
N ILE A 399 21.93 -14.84 -20.92
CA ILE A 399 22.38 -14.59 -22.30
C ILE A 399 21.36 -15.16 -23.28
N CYS A 400 20.86 -16.38 -23.04
CA CYS A 400 19.80 -16.99 -23.85
C CYS A 400 18.53 -16.13 -23.86
N VAL A 401 18.05 -15.68 -22.70
CA VAL A 401 16.86 -14.84 -22.61
C VAL A 401 17.07 -13.48 -23.30
N ALA A 402 18.23 -12.86 -23.13
CA ALA A 402 18.56 -11.61 -23.81
C ALA A 402 18.62 -11.78 -25.33
N ALA A 403 19.22 -12.87 -25.83
CA ALA A 403 19.25 -13.20 -27.25
C ALA A 403 17.84 -13.39 -27.81
N ILE A 404 16.94 -14.09 -27.09
CA ILE A 404 15.54 -14.25 -27.49
C ILE A 404 14.82 -12.89 -27.57
N CYS A 405 14.96 -12.05 -26.55
CA CYS A 405 14.40 -10.70 -26.53
C CYS A 405 14.94 -9.85 -27.69
N LEU A 406 16.24 -9.92 -27.98
CA LEU A 406 16.87 -9.22 -29.08
C LEU A 406 16.35 -9.72 -30.44
N CYS A 407 16.21 -11.03 -30.63
CA CYS A 407 15.62 -11.62 -31.84
C CYS A 407 14.18 -11.14 -32.05
N LEU A 408 13.35 -11.11 -31.00
CA LEU A 408 11.99 -10.58 -31.07
C LEU A 408 11.97 -9.11 -31.50
N LEU A 409 12.87 -8.30 -30.96
CA LEU A 409 13.02 -6.89 -31.37
C LEU A 409 13.43 -6.77 -32.84
N ILE A 410 14.43 -7.54 -33.29
CA ILE A 410 14.91 -7.55 -34.67
C ILE A 410 13.78 -7.94 -35.64
N ILE A 411 12.99 -8.97 -35.33
CA ILE A 411 11.88 -9.42 -36.20
C ILE A 411 10.80 -8.33 -36.31
N ASN A 412 10.46 -7.65 -35.20
CA ASN A 412 9.52 -6.54 -35.21
C ASN A 412 10.05 -5.31 -35.98
N LEU A 413 11.34 -5.02 -35.86
CA LEU A 413 12.00 -3.97 -36.65
C LEU A 413 11.99 -4.32 -38.14
N ALA A 414 12.39 -5.54 -38.51
CA ALA A 414 12.38 -6.02 -39.89
C ALA A 414 10.98 -5.96 -40.51
N GLY A 415 9.95 -6.42 -39.78
CA GLY A 415 8.56 -6.33 -40.23
C GLY A 415 8.06 -4.90 -40.38
N SER A 416 8.50 -3.99 -39.52
CA SER A 416 8.15 -2.57 -39.60
C SER A 416 8.84 -1.87 -40.78
N VAL A 417 10.12 -2.17 -41.02
CA VAL A 417 10.88 -1.66 -42.19
C VAL A 417 10.28 -2.19 -43.49
N TYR A 418 9.93 -3.47 -43.55
CA TYR A 418 9.28 -4.09 -44.71
C TYR A 418 7.93 -3.43 -45.04
N ASP A 419 7.10 -3.15 -44.03
CA ASP A 419 5.81 -2.47 -44.23
C ASP A 419 5.98 -1.03 -44.76
N LEU A 420 6.98 -0.30 -44.27
CA LEU A 420 7.23 1.09 -44.64
C LEU A 420 7.87 1.26 -46.02
N LEU A 421 8.87 0.44 -46.35
CA LEU A 421 9.68 0.62 -47.56
C LEU A 421 9.10 -0.11 -48.78
N ILE A 422 8.62 -1.34 -48.60
CA ILE A 422 8.27 -2.22 -49.73
C ILE A 422 6.77 -2.20 -49.99
N VAL A 423 5.95 -2.33 -48.95
CA VAL A 423 4.51 -2.53 -49.11
C VAL A 423 3.76 -1.24 -49.47
N LYS A 424 4.26 -0.06 -49.04
CA LYS A 424 3.90 1.36 -49.34
C LYS A 424 2.43 1.75 -49.56
N ASN A 425 1.56 0.92 -50.15
CA ASN A 425 0.09 0.90 -50.10
C ASN A 425 -0.58 -0.37 -50.71
N ASN A 426 0.15 -1.42 -51.12
CA ASN A 426 -0.38 -2.62 -51.80
C ASN A 426 -0.37 -3.85 -50.86
N ASP A 427 -1.53 -4.43 -50.52
CA ASP A 427 -1.65 -5.59 -49.59
C ASP A 427 -1.03 -6.91 -50.11
N ALA A 428 -0.23 -6.87 -51.18
CA ALA A 428 0.41 -8.01 -51.85
C ALA A 428 1.84 -8.32 -51.32
N GLY A 429 2.09 -8.12 -50.02
CA GLY A 429 3.37 -8.46 -49.37
C GLY A 429 3.36 -9.82 -48.66
N MET A 430 4.52 -10.26 -48.16
CA MET A 430 4.64 -11.44 -47.31
C MET A 430 3.83 -11.26 -46.01
N LYS A 431 2.65 -11.90 -45.94
CA LYS A 431 1.67 -11.72 -44.85
C LYS A 431 2.24 -12.02 -43.46
N TRP A 432 3.14 -12.99 -43.35
CA TRP A 432 3.79 -13.38 -42.10
C TRP A 432 4.64 -12.26 -41.49
N LEU A 433 5.43 -11.56 -42.32
CA LEU A 433 6.32 -10.49 -41.87
C LEU A 433 5.53 -9.23 -41.49
N LEU A 434 4.39 -8.99 -42.14
CA LEU A 434 3.46 -7.91 -41.83
C LEU A 434 2.77 -8.06 -40.47
N CYS A 435 2.71 -9.27 -39.89
CA CYS A 435 2.21 -9.47 -38.52
C CYS A 435 3.07 -8.77 -37.47
N PHE A 436 4.37 -8.63 -37.74
CA PHE A 436 5.36 -8.04 -36.83
C PHE A 436 5.55 -6.53 -37.04
N SER A 437 4.81 -5.90 -37.96
CA SER A 437 4.87 -4.45 -38.14
C SER A 437 4.27 -3.71 -36.95
N ILE A 438 5.09 -2.95 -36.23
CA ILE A 438 4.68 -2.10 -35.09
C ILE A 438 3.63 -1.07 -35.53
N LYS A 439 3.77 -0.46 -36.71
CA LYS A 439 2.82 0.51 -37.26
C LYS A 439 1.40 -0.08 -37.35
N ARG A 440 1.24 -1.20 -38.07
CA ARG A 440 -0.03 -1.92 -38.19
C ARG A 440 -0.58 -2.37 -36.83
N ASN A 441 0.27 -2.86 -35.92
CA ASN A 441 -0.16 -3.28 -34.58
C ASN A 441 -0.62 -2.09 -33.74
N TRP A 442 0.05 -0.95 -33.83
CA TRP A 442 -0.36 0.30 -33.18
C TRP A 442 -1.70 0.80 -33.69
N PHE A 443 -1.92 0.76 -35.01
CA PHE A 443 -3.23 1.05 -35.57
C PHE A 443 -4.29 0.07 -35.06
N LYS A 444 -3.98 -1.23 -34.96
CA LYS A 444 -4.91 -2.22 -34.37
C LYS A 444 -5.18 -1.98 -32.90
N LEU A 445 -4.23 -1.44 -32.13
CA LEU A 445 -4.43 -1.10 -30.73
C LEU A 445 -5.39 0.08 -30.59
N THR A 446 -5.20 1.10 -31.43
CA THR A 446 -5.91 2.38 -31.38
C THR A 446 -7.20 2.42 -32.20
N ASP A 447 -7.44 1.43 -33.08
CA ASP A 447 -8.63 1.39 -33.93
C ASP A 447 -9.88 1.05 -33.11
N VAL A 448 -10.78 2.02 -33.04
CA VAL A 448 -12.10 1.94 -32.39
C VAL A 448 -13.20 1.60 -33.41
N SER A 449 -12.89 1.58 -34.71
CA SER A 449 -13.85 1.82 -35.79
C SER A 449 -14.12 0.65 -36.75
N ARG A 450 -13.28 -0.40 -36.79
CA ARG A 450 -13.39 -1.49 -37.79
C ARG A 450 -13.87 -2.84 -37.28
N ASP A 451 -14.79 -2.86 -36.33
CA ASP A 451 -15.53 -4.09 -36.06
C ASP A 451 -16.63 -4.28 -37.13
N LYS A 452 -16.24 -4.72 -38.34
CA LYS A 452 -17.11 -5.54 -39.23
C LYS A 452 -17.33 -6.92 -38.57
N ILE A 453 -17.69 -6.92 -37.30
CA ILE A 453 -17.99 -8.11 -36.51
C ILE A 453 -19.49 -8.36 -36.69
N GLU A 454 -19.85 -9.61 -37.01
CA GLU A 454 -21.25 -10.05 -37.09
C GLU A 454 -22.07 -9.49 -35.91
N ASN A 455 -23.28 -8.99 -36.19
CA ASN A 455 -24.14 -8.32 -35.21
C ASN A 455 -24.35 -9.12 -33.91
N ARG A 456 -24.21 -10.46 -33.96
CA ARG A 456 -24.35 -11.39 -32.82
C ARG A 456 -23.18 -11.37 -31.83
N ILE A 457 -21.96 -11.06 -32.29
CA ILE A 457 -20.77 -10.95 -31.41
C ILE A 457 -20.69 -9.53 -30.80
N LYS A 458 -21.27 -8.53 -31.48
CA LYS A 458 -21.35 -7.14 -30.99
C LYS A 458 -22.12 -7.00 -29.66
N SER A 459 -22.97 -7.97 -29.30
CA SER A 459 -23.71 -7.96 -28.03
C SER A 459 -22.83 -8.20 -26.81
N PHE A 460 -21.57 -8.63 -26.97
CA PHE A 460 -20.62 -8.87 -25.87
C PHE A 460 -19.69 -7.69 -25.58
N LYS A 461 -20.00 -6.50 -26.09
CA LYS A 461 -19.15 -5.30 -25.90
C LYS A 461 -18.94 -4.97 -24.41
N SER A 462 -19.91 -5.26 -23.56
CA SER A 462 -19.84 -5.11 -22.11
C SER A 462 -18.71 -5.90 -21.45
N PHE A 463 -18.27 -7.01 -22.05
CA PHE A 463 -17.14 -7.80 -21.53
C PHE A 463 -15.83 -7.01 -21.54
N ASN A 464 -15.71 -6.02 -22.42
CA ASN A 464 -14.52 -5.15 -22.45
C ASN A 464 -14.41 -4.37 -21.14
N GLY A 465 -15.48 -3.69 -20.73
CA GLY A 465 -15.52 -2.95 -19.47
C GLY A 465 -15.39 -3.86 -18.25
N MET A 466 -16.11 -5.00 -18.24
CA MET A 466 -16.05 -5.94 -17.10
C MET A 466 -14.62 -6.44 -16.86
N LYS A 467 -13.94 -6.89 -17.92
CA LYS A 467 -12.56 -7.40 -17.79
C LYS A 467 -11.58 -6.34 -17.29
N VAL A 468 -11.66 -5.12 -17.84
CA VAL A 468 -10.74 -4.03 -17.45
C VAL A 468 -10.97 -3.61 -16.00
N ILE A 469 -12.23 -3.45 -15.58
CA ILE A 469 -12.55 -3.10 -14.19
C ILE A 469 -12.09 -4.19 -13.23
N THR A 470 -12.34 -5.47 -13.55
CA THR A 470 -11.84 -6.57 -12.72
C THR A 470 -10.32 -6.58 -12.63
N ILE A 471 -9.58 -6.31 -13.72
CA ILE A 471 -8.11 -6.20 -13.69
C ILE A 471 -7.65 -5.01 -12.84
N PHE A 472 -8.30 -3.85 -12.93
CA PHE A 472 -7.97 -2.70 -12.08
C PHE A 472 -8.17 -3.00 -10.59
N LEU A 473 -9.25 -3.71 -10.24
CA LEU A 473 -9.50 -4.14 -8.86
C LEU A 473 -8.45 -5.14 -8.39
N VAL A 474 -8.07 -6.13 -9.22
CA VAL A 474 -7.02 -7.10 -8.90
C VAL A 474 -5.67 -6.40 -8.68
N ILE A 475 -5.28 -5.49 -9.57
CA ILE A 475 -4.03 -4.72 -9.42
C ILE A 475 -4.08 -3.88 -8.14
N THR A 476 -5.20 -3.25 -7.83
CA THR A 476 -5.39 -2.50 -6.58
C THR A 476 -5.13 -3.39 -5.37
N ILE A 477 -5.76 -4.56 -5.29
CA ILE A 477 -5.58 -5.50 -4.15
C ILE A 477 -4.12 -5.95 -4.06
N HIS A 478 -3.50 -6.35 -5.17
CA HIS A 478 -2.10 -6.79 -5.16
C HIS A 478 -1.11 -5.66 -4.82
N SER A 479 -1.48 -4.39 -5.07
CA SER A 479 -0.69 -3.24 -4.67
C SER A 479 -0.70 -3.01 -3.15
N LEU A 480 -1.68 -3.60 -2.44
CA LEU A 480 -1.78 -3.52 -0.97
C LEU A 480 -0.97 -4.61 -0.25
N LEU A 481 -0.74 -5.76 -0.89
CA LEU A 481 -0.05 -6.90 -0.29
C LEU A 481 1.37 -6.58 0.22
N PRO A 482 2.21 -5.82 -0.51
CA PRO A 482 3.56 -5.51 -0.03
C PRO A 482 3.60 -4.76 1.31
N PHE A 483 2.54 -4.02 1.66
CA PHE A 483 2.45 -3.35 2.97
C PHE A 483 2.43 -4.34 4.14
N GLY A 484 2.04 -5.59 3.94
CA GLY A 484 2.11 -6.63 4.97
C GLY A 484 3.54 -7.05 5.35
N SER A 485 4.56 -6.63 4.60
CA SER A 485 5.96 -7.09 4.80
C SER A 485 6.98 -5.95 4.95
N SER A 486 6.56 -4.68 4.85
CA SER A 486 7.51 -3.57 4.71
C SER A 486 6.98 -2.25 5.29
N ILE A 487 6.46 -2.25 6.53
CA ILE A 487 5.84 -1.08 7.16
C ILE A 487 6.39 -0.74 8.54
N ASP A 488 6.38 0.54 8.91
CA ASP A 488 6.83 1.01 10.24
C ASP A 488 5.69 1.23 11.24
N ASN A 489 4.45 1.36 10.78
CA ASN A 489 3.27 1.67 11.59
C ASN A 489 2.24 0.52 11.59
N THR A 490 2.67 -0.67 12.03
CA THR A 490 1.86 -1.90 12.03
C THR A 490 0.50 -1.75 12.71
N HIS A 491 0.41 -1.06 13.84
CA HIS A 491 -0.88 -0.80 14.52
C HIS A 491 -1.92 -0.14 13.60
N TYR A 492 -1.52 0.87 12.83
CA TYR A 492 -2.44 1.53 11.91
C TYR A 492 -2.93 0.55 10.82
N TYR A 493 -2.02 -0.28 10.32
CA TYR A 493 -2.35 -1.32 9.34
C TYR A 493 -3.31 -2.37 9.91
N GLU A 494 -3.11 -2.81 11.15
CA GLU A 494 -3.99 -3.76 11.85
C GLU A 494 -5.40 -3.18 12.07
N THR A 495 -5.51 -1.91 12.46
CA THR A 495 -6.81 -1.22 12.64
C THR A 495 -7.59 -1.03 11.33
N ILE A 496 -6.97 -1.22 10.16
CA ILE A 496 -7.69 -1.21 8.88
C ILE A 496 -8.58 -2.45 8.75
N PHE A 497 -8.13 -3.61 9.24
CA PHE A 497 -8.89 -4.87 9.17
C PHE A 497 -10.09 -4.92 10.13
N SER A 498 -10.18 -3.99 11.09
CA SER A 498 -11.34 -3.85 11.98
C SER A 498 -12.39 -2.86 11.45
N LYS A 499 -12.16 -2.22 10.31
CA LYS A 499 -13.03 -1.18 9.75
C LYS A 499 -13.74 -1.68 8.49
N ILE A 500 -15.05 -1.85 8.60
CA ILE A 500 -15.93 -2.40 7.55
C ILE A 500 -15.75 -1.75 6.17
N GLN A 501 -15.47 -0.45 6.12
CA GLN A 501 -15.29 0.31 4.87
C GLN A 501 -14.13 -0.18 4.00
N TYR A 502 -13.10 -0.80 4.57
CA TYR A 502 -11.95 -1.28 3.81
C TYR A 502 -12.12 -2.71 3.27
N HIS A 503 -13.11 -3.46 3.78
CA HIS A 503 -13.37 -4.84 3.36
C HIS A 503 -13.85 -4.97 1.91
N LEU A 504 -14.40 -3.91 1.31
CA LEU A 504 -14.71 -3.91 -0.12
C LEU A 504 -13.47 -4.20 -0.98
N LEU A 505 -12.29 -3.77 -0.53
CA LEU A 505 -11.02 -4.01 -1.19
C LEU A 505 -10.38 -5.32 -0.71
N ILE A 506 -10.30 -5.54 0.60
CA ILE A 506 -9.61 -6.71 1.19
C ILE A 506 -10.29 -8.02 0.78
N ASP A 507 -11.62 -8.10 0.82
CA ASP A 507 -12.38 -9.31 0.52
C ASP A 507 -12.83 -9.39 -0.94
N GLY A 508 -12.37 -8.45 -1.79
CA GLY A 508 -12.71 -8.37 -3.21
C GLY A 508 -12.16 -9.52 -4.08
N SER A 509 -11.47 -10.50 -3.48
CA SER A 509 -10.83 -11.62 -4.16
C SER A 509 -11.82 -12.50 -4.97
N VAL A 510 -13.11 -12.47 -4.62
CA VAL A 510 -14.19 -13.15 -5.35
C VAL A 510 -14.45 -12.57 -6.75
N MET A 511 -13.97 -11.36 -7.03
CA MET A 511 -14.16 -10.72 -8.35
C MET A 511 -13.54 -11.52 -9.50
N ILE A 512 -12.56 -12.39 -9.22
CA ILE A 512 -11.95 -13.30 -10.20
C ILE A 512 -12.98 -14.26 -10.82
N GLN A 513 -14.08 -14.58 -10.12
CA GLN A 513 -15.17 -15.42 -10.65
C GLN A 513 -15.79 -14.84 -11.93
N THR A 514 -15.71 -13.51 -12.11
CA THR A 514 -16.14 -12.81 -13.33
C THR A 514 -15.43 -13.37 -14.58
N PHE A 515 -14.14 -13.65 -14.49
CA PHE A 515 -13.42 -14.17 -15.64
C PHE A 515 -13.77 -15.61 -15.97
N PHE A 516 -13.98 -16.48 -14.97
CA PHE A 516 -14.41 -17.86 -15.21
C PHE A 516 -15.77 -17.91 -15.92
N ILE A 517 -16.74 -17.07 -15.50
CA ILE A 517 -18.05 -16.97 -16.16
C ILE A 517 -17.90 -16.47 -17.60
N ILE A 518 -17.14 -15.41 -17.83
CA ILE A 518 -16.89 -14.88 -19.18
C ILE A 518 -16.20 -15.93 -20.06
N SER A 519 -15.21 -16.66 -19.54
CA SER A 519 -14.46 -17.70 -20.25
C SER A 519 -15.38 -18.84 -20.68
N GLY A 520 -16.20 -19.37 -19.76
CA GLY A 520 -17.19 -20.41 -20.05
C GLY A 520 -18.26 -19.94 -21.05
N CYS A 521 -18.77 -18.72 -20.88
CA CYS A 521 -19.76 -18.14 -21.77
C CYS A 521 -19.25 -17.98 -23.20
N LEU A 522 -18.04 -17.45 -23.38
CA LEU A 522 -17.43 -17.29 -24.69
C LEU A 522 -17.11 -18.65 -25.33
N LEU A 523 -16.70 -19.65 -24.54
CA LEU A 523 -16.44 -20.98 -25.06
C LEU A 523 -17.71 -21.60 -25.66
N SER A 524 -18.79 -21.70 -24.87
CA SER A 524 -20.00 -22.38 -25.33
C SER A 524 -20.68 -21.63 -26.47
N PHE A 525 -20.74 -20.29 -26.40
CA PHE A 525 -21.32 -19.44 -27.45
C PHE A 525 -20.56 -19.55 -28.78
N ASN A 526 -19.23 -19.37 -28.77
CA ASN A 526 -18.43 -19.44 -30.00
C ASN A 526 -18.42 -20.85 -30.60
N LEU A 527 -18.52 -21.89 -29.77
CA LEU A 527 -18.66 -23.25 -30.27
C LEU A 527 -20.03 -23.46 -30.95
N GLN A 528 -21.13 -22.92 -30.43
CA GLN A 528 -22.44 -23.01 -31.11
C GLN A 528 -22.42 -22.33 -32.49
N ILE A 529 -21.83 -21.14 -32.58
CA ILE A 529 -21.68 -20.44 -33.87
C ILE A 529 -20.85 -21.28 -34.83
N PHE A 530 -19.76 -21.88 -34.35
CA PHE A 530 -18.93 -22.75 -35.19
C PHE A 530 -19.70 -23.97 -35.72
N THR A 531 -20.60 -24.54 -34.91
CA THR A 531 -21.41 -25.70 -35.30
C THR A 531 -22.51 -25.41 -36.32
N GLU A 532 -22.84 -24.13 -36.57
CA GLU A 532 -23.76 -23.77 -37.66
C GLU A 532 -23.17 -24.08 -39.04
N LYS A 533 -21.83 -24.08 -39.16
CA LYS A 533 -21.11 -24.26 -40.44
C LYS A 533 -20.26 -25.53 -40.51
N ASN A 534 -19.88 -26.10 -39.36
CA ASN A 534 -18.94 -27.21 -39.28
C ASN A 534 -19.40 -28.28 -38.29
N ASN A 535 -19.11 -29.55 -38.59
CA ASN A 535 -19.42 -30.65 -37.68
C ASN A 535 -18.44 -30.74 -36.50
N VAL A 536 -18.96 -31.08 -35.32
CA VAL A 536 -18.14 -31.30 -34.12
C VAL A 536 -17.38 -32.62 -34.25
N THR A 537 -16.05 -32.56 -34.26
CA THR A 537 -15.16 -33.74 -34.34
C THR A 537 -14.25 -33.80 -33.11
N TRP A 538 -13.90 -34.99 -32.65
CA TRP A 538 -12.97 -35.20 -31.52
C TRP A 538 -11.60 -34.52 -31.70
N LYS A 539 -11.10 -34.43 -32.94
CA LYS A 539 -9.87 -33.70 -33.29
C LYS A 539 -9.92 -32.20 -32.96
N MET A 540 -11.11 -31.62 -32.74
CA MET A 540 -11.25 -30.22 -32.35
C MET A 540 -10.77 -29.93 -30.93
N ILE A 541 -10.83 -30.90 -30.02
CA ILE A 541 -10.40 -30.73 -28.63
C ILE A 541 -8.91 -30.36 -28.58
N PRO A 542 -7.97 -31.22 -29.05
CA PRO A 542 -6.55 -30.89 -29.02
C PRO A 542 -6.23 -29.65 -29.88
N LYS A 543 -6.86 -29.49 -31.06
CA LYS A 543 -6.65 -28.30 -31.92
C LYS A 543 -6.99 -27.01 -31.17
N ARG A 544 -8.14 -26.93 -30.49
CA ARG A 544 -8.55 -25.71 -29.77
C ARG A 544 -7.74 -25.46 -28.50
N ILE A 545 -7.31 -26.51 -27.80
CA ILE A 545 -6.43 -26.39 -26.63
C ILE A 545 -5.08 -25.82 -27.05
N ILE A 546 -4.44 -26.39 -28.08
CA ILE A 546 -3.15 -25.92 -28.60
C ILE A 546 -3.25 -24.47 -29.09
N LEU A 547 -4.29 -24.13 -29.86
CA LEU A 547 -4.49 -22.75 -30.32
C LEU A 547 -4.69 -21.75 -29.17
N ARG A 548 -5.35 -22.16 -28.08
CA ARG A 548 -5.49 -21.31 -26.89
C ARG A 548 -4.16 -21.15 -26.17
N TRP A 549 -3.41 -22.24 -26.00
CA TRP A 549 -2.08 -22.23 -25.39
C TRP A 549 -1.12 -21.33 -26.19
N LEU A 550 -1.00 -21.52 -27.51
CA LEU A 550 -0.18 -20.70 -28.39
C LEU A 550 -0.55 -19.21 -28.38
N ARG A 551 -1.79 -18.86 -28.03
CA ARG A 551 -2.22 -17.47 -27.91
C ARG A 551 -1.84 -16.83 -26.58
N LEU A 552 -1.97 -17.55 -25.47
CA LEU A 552 -1.76 -17.01 -24.13
C LEU A 552 -0.30 -17.12 -23.68
N THR A 553 0.35 -18.24 -24.01
CA THR A 553 1.69 -18.56 -23.51
C THR A 553 2.78 -17.59 -23.95
N PRO A 554 2.83 -17.01 -25.16
CA PRO A 554 3.99 -16.21 -25.56
C PRO A 554 4.30 -14.99 -24.67
N PRO A 555 3.37 -14.06 -24.39
CA PRO A 555 3.66 -12.97 -23.45
C PRO A 555 3.91 -13.50 -22.03
N TYR A 556 3.25 -14.60 -21.64
CA TYR A 556 3.48 -15.21 -20.33
C TYR A 556 4.90 -15.77 -20.18
N ALA A 557 5.40 -16.47 -21.20
CA ALA A 557 6.73 -17.04 -21.25
C ALA A 557 7.82 -15.96 -21.22
N VAL A 558 7.62 -14.83 -21.91
CA VAL A 558 8.56 -13.70 -21.86
C VAL A 558 8.66 -13.13 -20.45
N VAL A 559 7.54 -12.91 -19.77
CA VAL A 559 7.56 -12.40 -18.39
C VAL A 559 8.20 -13.40 -17.43
N LEU A 560 7.83 -14.69 -17.53
CA LEU A 560 8.45 -15.74 -16.72
C LEU A 560 9.97 -15.85 -16.96
N ALA A 561 10.41 -15.74 -18.21
CA ALA A 561 11.83 -15.74 -18.56
C ALA A 561 12.56 -14.53 -17.95
N ILE A 562 11.95 -13.35 -17.96
CA ILE A 562 12.51 -12.16 -17.30
C ILE A 562 12.55 -12.34 -15.78
N THR A 563 11.48 -12.85 -15.16
CA THR A 563 11.40 -13.12 -13.72
C THR A 563 12.47 -14.12 -13.27
N THR A 564 12.74 -15.16 -14.05
CA THR A 564 13.74 -16.19 -13.73
C THR A 564 15.20 -15.74 -13.89
N THR A 565 15.46 -14.71 -14.70
CA THR A 565 16.81 -14.31 -15.09
C THR A 565 17.08 -12.84 -14.76
N TRP A 566 16.54 -11.93 -15.57
CA TRP A 566 16.86 -10.50 -15.55
C TRP A 566 16.31 -9.74 -14.35
N LEU A 567 15.26 -10.25 -13.69
CA LEU A 567 14.66 -9.58 -12.53
C LEU A 567 15.68 -9.33 -11.42
N ARG A 568 16.67 -10.22 -11.21
CA ARG A 568 17.71 -10.04 -10.17
C ARG A 568 18.52 -8.75 -10.31
N PHE A 569 18.61 -8.20 -11.52
CA PHE A 569 19.34 -6.95 -11.81
C PHE A 569 18.45 -5.70 -11.74
N ALA A 570 17.14 -5.85 -11.54
CA ALA A 570 16.18 -4.74 -11.60
C ALA A 570 16.16 -3.87 -10.33
N GLY A 571 16.73 -4.35 -9.22
CA GLY A 571 16.80 -3.61 -7.97
C GLY A 571 17.84 -4.16 -7.02
N THR A 572 18.14 -3.36 -5.99
CA THR A 572 19.06 -3.67 -4.90
C THR A 572 18.43 -3.22 -3.58
N GLY A 573 18.96 -3.72 -2.47
CA GLY A 573 18.48 -3.36 -1.14
C GLY A 573 18.17 -4.57 -0.26
N PRO A 574 17.86 -4.32 1.03
CA PRO A 574 17.66 -5.38 2.01
C PRO A 574 16.33 -6.12 1.79
N LEU A 575 15.25 -5.38 1.50
CA LEU A 575 13.94 -5.95 1.18
C LEU A 575 13.97 -6.71 -0.16
N TRP A 576 14.74 -6.23 -1.13
CA TRP A 576 14.90 -6.87 -2.44
C TRP A 576 15.36 -8.33 -2.33
N GLN A 577 16.43 -8.59 -1.60
CA GLN A 577 16.98 -9.94 -1.46
C GLN A 577 16.02 -10.88 -0.75
N LYS A 578 15.43 -10.40 0.35
CA LYS A 578 14.53 -11.21 1.16
C LYS A 578 13.28 -11.61 0.37
N MET A 579 12.66 -10.65 -0.32
CA MET A 579 11.37 -10.88 -0.97
C MET A 579 11.50 -11.43 -2.39
N ILE A 580 12.34 -10.81 -3.23
CA ILE A 580 12.45 -11.15 -4.66
C ILE A 580 13.49 -12.23 -4.90
N GLY A 581 14.57 -12.28 -4.10
CA GLY A 581 15.59 -13.31 -4.20
C GLY A 581 15.04 -14.73 -4.05
N GLN A 582 14.11 -14.94 -3.11
CA GLN A 582 13.41 -16.21 -2.92
C GLN A 582 12.48 -16.55 -4.10
N GLU A 583 11.72 -15.58 -4.62
CA GLU A 583 10.86 -15.80 -5.79
C GLU A 583 11.66 -16.20 -7.03
N ILE A 584 12.80 -15.55 -7.28
CA ILE A 584 13.66 -15.90 -8.42
C ILE A 584 14.14 -17.35 -8.32
N LYS A 585 14.59 -17.78 -7.13
CA LYS A 585 15.03 -19.17 -6.90
C LYS A 585 13.88 -20.16 -7.12
N ASP A 586 12.70 -19.88 -6.56
CA ASP A 586 11.50 -20.68 -6.76
C ASP A 586 11.12 -20.74 -8.25
N CYS A 587 11.20 -19.63 -8.98
CA CYS A 587 10.91 -19.61 -10.42
C CYS A 587 11.93 -20.37 -11.26
N GLN A 588 13.21 -20.37 -10.89
CA GLN A 588 14.22 -21.17 -11.58
C GLN A 588 13.99 -22.67 -11.37
N ARG A 589 13.50 -23.08 -10.20
CA ARG A 589 13.17 -24.48 -9.88
C ARG A 589 11.85 -24.92 -10.52
N ASP A 590 10.80 -24.11 -10.37
CA ASP A 590 9.40 -24.51 -10.61
C ASP A 590 8.75 -23.82 -11.82
N GLY A 591 9.47 -22.95 -12.53
CA GLY A 591 8.91 -22.16 -13.64
C GLY A 591 8.29 -23.00 -14.77
N TRP A 592 8.72 -24.24 -14.96
CA TRP A 592 8.12 -25.16 -15.94
C TRP A 592 6.63 -25.46 -15.63
N GLN A 593 6.22 -25.45 -14.35
CA GLN A 593 4.84 -25.68 -13.93
C GLN A 593 3.89 -24.60 -14.46
N ASN A 594 4.39 -23.35 -14.56
CA ASN A 594 3.67 -22.22 -15.13
C ASN A 594 3.41 -22.40 -16.64
N MET A 595 4.33 -23.01 -17.38
CA MET A 595 4.18 -23.27 -18.82
C MET A 595 3.20 -24.38 -19.15
N LEU A 596 3.05 -25.34 -18.24
CA LEU A 596 2.06 -26.41 -18.33
C LEU A 596 0.69 -26.03 -17.75
N TYR A 597 0.54 -24.83 -17.17
CA TYR A 597 -0.70 -24.38 -16.51
C TYR A 597 -1.15 -25.34 -15.38
N ILE A 598 -0.20 -25.82 -14.58
CA ILE A 598 -0.42 -26.72 -13.43
C ILE A 598 0.09 -26.14 -12.11
N ASN A 599 0.68 -24.95 -12.11
CA ASN A 599 1.23 -24.28 -10.93
C ASN A 599 0.22 -24.07 -9.80
N ASN A 600 -1.09 -24.01 -10.11
CA ASN A 600 -2.13 -23.93 -9.08
C ASN A 600 -2.36 -25.23 -8.29
N TYR A 601 -1.68 -26.32 -8.65
CA TYR A 601 -1.69 -27.56 -7.87
C TYR A 601 -0.43 -27.81 -7.05
N PHE A 602 0.61 -27.00 -7.23
CA PHE A 602 1.84 -27.09 -6.46
C PHE A 602 1.85 -26.02 -5.36
N ASP A 603 2.30 -26.43 -4.19
CA ASP A 603 2.38 -25.61 -2.99
C ASP A 603 3.85 -25.27 -2.70
N ASN A 604 4.09 -24.38 -1.73
CA ASN A 604 5.44 -23.99 -1.28
C ASN A 604 6.34 -23.31 -2.35
N THR A 605 5.75 -22.68 -3.37
CA THR A 605 6.48 -21.91 -4.38
C THR A 605 5.94 -20.49 -4.46
N ARG A 606 6.82 -19.48 -4.47
CA ARG A 606 6.47 -18.07 -4.69
C ARG A 606 6.35 -17.70 -6.15
N CYS A 607 6.75 -18.60 -7.06
CA CYS A 607 6.93 -18.24 -8.45
C CYS A 607 5.64 -17.77 -9.13
N MET A 608 5.56 -16.46 -9.44
CA MET A 608 4.42 -15.83 -10.12
C MET A 608 3.06 -16.29 -9.55
N ALA A 609 2.91 -16.26 -8.23
CA ALA A 609 1.77 -16.83 -7.53
C ALA A 609 0.42 -16.35 -8.07
N HIS A 610 0.31 -15.10 -8.54
CA HIS A 610 -0.91 -14.53 -9.13
C HIS A 610 -1.43 -15.27 -10.36
N THR A 611 -0.58 -16.01 -11.07
CA THR A 611 -0.92 -16.68 -12.33
C THR A 611 -1.75 -17.95 -12.14
N TRP A 612 -2.01 -18.37 -10.90
CA TRP A 612 -2.87 -19.51 -10.57
C TRP A 612 -4.22 -19.48 -11.30
N TYR A 613 -4.78 -18.27 -11.49
CA TYR A 613 -6.06 -18.07 -12.16
C TYR A 613 -5.97 -18.50 -13.65
N LEU A 614 -4.86 -18.21 -14.32
CA LEU A 614 -4.65 -18.62 -15.72
C LEU A 614 -4.58 -20.15 -15.83
N ALA A 615 -3.94 -20.80 -14.85
CA ALA A 615 -3.86 -22.25 -14.74
C ALA A 615 -5.25 -22.88 -14.59
N ALA A 616 -6.01 -22.39 -13.62
CA ALA A 616 -7.39 -22.81 -13.39
C ALA A 616 -8.27 -22.57 -14.63
N ASP A 617 -8.15 -21.43 -15.30
CA ASP A 617 -8.93 -21.10 -16.50
C ASP A 617 -8.60 -22.00 -17.70
N MET A 618 -7.33 -22.38 -17.88
CA MET A 618 -6.95 -23.37 -18.90
C MET A 618 -7.54 -24.76 -18.59
N GLN A 619 -7.45 -25.21 -17.33
CA GLN A 619 -8.01 -26.50 -16.90
C GLN A 619 -9.53 -26.54 -17.09
N LEU A 620 -10.22 -25.48 -16.67
CA LEU A 620 -11.67 -25.34 -16.84
C LEU A 620 -12.06 -25.23 -18.32
N PHE A 621 -11.24 -24.63 -19.16
CA PHE A 621 -11.44 -24.65 -20.61
C PHE A 621 -11.35 -26.06 -21.21
N ILE A 622 -10.38 -26.85 -20.77
CA ILE A 622 -10.26 -28.26 -21.20
C ILE A 622 -11.52 -29.03 -20.78
N LEU A 623 -11.95 -28.88 -19.52
CA LEU A 623 -13.19 -29.47 -19.01
C LEU A 623 -14.41 -29.03 -19.83
N GLY A 624 -14.55 -27.73 -20.11
CA GLY A 624 -15.64 -27.18 -20.91
C GLY A 624 -15.65 -27.71 -22.33
N MET A 625 -14.49 -27.83 -22.99
CA MET A 625 -14.36 -28.42 -24.32
C MET A 625 -14.79 -29.89 -24.33
N LEU A 626 -14.37 -30.67 -23.33
CA LEU A 626 -14.79 -32.07 -23.16
C LEU A 626 -16.31 -32.19 -23.02
N ILE A 627 -16.90 -31.45 -22.08
CA ILE A 627 -18.36 -31.45 -21.85
C ILE A 627 -19.09 -31.12 -23.15
N MET A 628 -18.69 -30.06 -23.83
CA MET A 628 -19.38 -29.57 -25.02
C MET A 628 -19.27 -30.50 -26.24
N VAL A 629 -18.19 -31.28 -26.35
CA VAL A 629 -18.01 -32.26 -27.44
C VAL A 629 -18.69 -33.59 -27.12
N LEU A 630 -18.67 -34.02 -25.86
CA LEU A 630 -19.36 -35.22 -25.37
C LEU A 630 -20.89 -35.07 -25.45
N THR A 631 -21.41 -33.88 -25.17
CA THR A 631 -22.85 -33.60 -25.15
C THR A 631 -23.31 -33.01 -26.48
N ARG A 632 -23.83 -33.89 -27.35
CA ARG A 632 -24.27 -33.49 -28.71
C ARG A 632 -25.69 -32.94 -28.71
N THR A 633 -26.58 -33.49 -27.89
CA THR A 633 -27.99 -33.05 -27.85
C THR A 633 -28.22 -32.00 -26.78
N ASP A 634 -29.26 -31.20 -26.98
CA ASP A 634 -29.69 -30.19 -26.01
C ASP A 634 -30.12 -30.79 -24.67
N LEU A 635 -30.72 -31.98 -24.69
CA LEU A 635 -31.10 -32.70 -23.48
C LEU A 635 -29.86 -33.16 -22.70
N GLN A 636 -28.89 -33.78 -23.38
CA GLN A 636 -27.62 -34.20 -22.78
C GLN A 636 -26.89 -33.02 -22.14
N ARG A 637 -26.81 -31.88 -22.85
CA ARG A 637 -26.19 -30.65 -22.32
C ARG A 637 -26.86 -30.18 -21.04
N LYS A 638 -28.20 -30.12 -21.03
CA LYS A 638 -28.96 -29.72 -19.84
C LYS A 638 -28.69 -30.67 -18.67
N VAL A 639 -28.79 -31.98 -18.88
CA VAL A 639 -28.59 -32.98 -17.83
C VAL A 639 -27.17 -32.92 -17.27
N VAL A 640 -26.15 -33.00 -18.13
CA VAL A 640 -24.75 -33.02 -17.71
C VAL A 640 -24.34 -31.72 -17.02
N LEU A 641 -24.71 -30.55 -17.57
CA LEU A 641 -24.37 -29.27 -16.94
C LEU A 641 -25.07 -29.10 -15.58
N SER A 642 -26.33 -29.54 -15.45
CA SER A 642 -27.04 -29.50 -14.16
C SER A 642 -26.42 -30.44 -13.13
N VAL A 643 -26.04 -31.67 -13.52
CA VAL A 643 -25.37 -32.62 -12.62
C VAL A 643 -24.02 -32.07 -12.16
N ILE A 644 -23.18 -31.59 -13.09
CA ILE A 644 -21.86 -31.03 -12.74
C ILE A 644 -22.03 -29.76 -11.89
N PHE A 645 -23.02 -28.92 -12.16
CA PHE A 645 -23.32 -27.75 -11.33
C PHE A 645 -23.61 -28.15 -9.89
N VAL A 646 -24.53 -29.09 -9.67
CA VAL A 646 -24.88 -29.59 -8.33
C VAL A 646 -23.65 -30.20 -7.65
N VAL A 647 -22.90 -31.07 -8.32
CA VAL A 647 -21.67 -31.66 -7.75
C VAL A 647 -20.65 -30.58 -7.38
N SER A 648 -20.43 -29.60 -8.26
CA SER A 648 -19.46 -28.52 -8.05
C SER A 648 -19.79 -27.61 -6.86
N MET A 649 -21.08 -27.45 -6.52
CA MET A 649 -21.50 -26.69 -5.34
C MET A 649 -21.02 -27.32 -4.03
N PHE A 650 -20.79 -28.64 -3.99
CA PHE A 650 -20.32 -29.34 -2.80
C PHE A 650 -18.79 -29.41 -2.70
N ILE A 651 -18.05 -29.22 -3.80
CA ILE A 651 -16.59 -29.37 -3.81
C ILE A 651 -15.90 -28.41 -2.81
N ALA A 652 -16.18 -27.11 -2.90
CA ALA A 652 -15.56 -26.14 -1.99
C ALA A 652 -15.94 -26.35 -0.51
N PRO A 653 -17.23 -26.59 -0.15
CA PRO A 653 -17.63 -26.98 1.20
C PRO A 653 -16.90 -28.20 1.74
N LEU A 654 -16.71 -29.25 0.92
CA LEU A 654 -16.06 -30.48 1.37
C LEU A 654 -14.58 -30.23 1.70
N HIS A 655 -13.87 -29.43 0.89
CA HIS A 655 -12.52 -28.98 1.22
C HIS A 655 -12.50 -28.21 2.55
N THR A 656 -13.41 -27.25 2.73
CA THR A 656 -13.51 -26.48 3.97
C THR A 656 -13.82 -27.34 5.19
N TYR A 657 -14.66 -28.37 5.04
CA TYR A 657 -15.06 -29.25 6.13
C TYR A 657 -13.95 -30.23 6.53
N PHE A 658 -13.36 -30.95 5.57
CA PHE A 658 -12.37 -31.99 5.87
C PHE A 658 -10.97 -31.46 6.21
N GLN A 659 -10.63 -30.25 5.76
CA GLN A 659 -9.31 -29.66 5.96
C GLN A 659 -9.32 -28.47 6.93
N ASP A 660 -10.44 -28.26 7.63
CA ASP A 660 -10.62 -27.20 8.64
C ASP A 660 -10.25 -25.79 8.13
N LEU A 661 -10.70 -25.44 6.91
CA LEU A 661 -10.32 -24.17 6.26
C LEU A 661 -11.23 -23.00 6.67
N TYR A 662 -10.79 -21.78 6.35
CA TYR A 662 -11.65 -20.60 6.43
C TYR A 662 -12.77 -20.65 5.38
N ALA A 663 -13.87 -19.93 5.66
CA ALA A 663 -15.06 -19.89 4.81
C ALA A 663 -14.80 -19.26 3.44
N HIS A 664 -13.85 -18.33 3.37
CA HIS A 664 -13.35 -17.70 2.15
C HIS A 664 -11.88 -17.35 2.37
N LEU A 665 -11.19 -16.87 1.32
CA LEU A 665 -9.81 -16.40 1.47
C LEU A 665 -9.81 -15.12 2.32
N ILE A 666 -9.36 -15.25 3.56
CA ILE A 666 -9.14 -14.15 4.50
C ILE A 666 -7.68 -13.71 4.34
N ILE A 667 -7.46 -12.44 3.99
CA ILE A 667 -6.11 -11.88 3.88
C ILE A 667 -5.76 -11.31 5.24
N THR A 668 -5.06 -12.09 6.07
CA THR A 668 -4.55 -11.62 7.35
C THR A 668 -3.22 -10.88 7.16
N PRO A 669 -2.79 -10.04 8.13
CA PRO A 669 -1.47 -9.42 8.08
C PRO A 669 -0.34 -10.44 7.91
N GLU A 670 -0.44 -11.58 8.59
CA GLU A 670 0.52 -12.68 8.51
C GLU A 670 0.54 -13.36 7.12
N VAL A 671 -0.64 -13.62 6.55
CA VAL A 671 -0.75 -14.22 5.22
C VAL A 671 -0.20 -13.28 4.14
N ALA A 672 -0.44 -11.97 4.27
CA ALA A 672 0.14 -10.95 3.40
C ALA A 672 1.67 -10.89 3.55
N ARG A 673 2.19 -10.99 4.77
CA ARG A 673 3.63 -11.04 5.08
C ARG A 673 4.33 -12.19 4.38
N GLU A 674 3.75 -13.39 4.42
CA GLU A 674 4.31 -14.60 3.77
C GLU A 674 3.92 -14.78 2.30
N TYR A 675 3.23 -13.82 1.67
CA TYR A 675 2.78 -13.91 0.26
C TYR A 675 1.94 -15.16 -0.04
N PHE A 676 1.06 -15.55 0.89
CA PHE A 676 0.15 -16.71 0.75
C PHE A 676 0.81 -18.10 0.63
N VAL A 677 2.14 -18.20 0.75
CA VAL A 677 2.89 -19.44 0.47
C VAL A 677 2.41 -20.59 1.35
N LYS A 678 2.24 -20.32 2.66
CA LYS A 678 1.85 -21.33 3.65
C LYS A 678 0.36 -21.32 3.98
N ASP A 679 -0.44 -20.45 3.37
CA ASP A 679 -1.86 -20.35 3.72
C ASP A 679 -2.66 -21.57 3.21
N PRO A 680 -3.26 -22.38 4.09
CA PRO A 680 -3.96 -23.60 3.69
C PRO A 680 -5.23 -23.28 2.90
N THR A 681 -5.91 -22.16 3.17
CA THR A 681 -7.15 -21.79 2.46
C THR A 681 -6.84 -21.39 1.02
N PHE A 682 -5.78 -20.60 0.81
CA PHE A 682 -5.27 -20.23 -0.50
C PHE A 682 -4.86 -21.48 -1.29
N ASN A 683 -4.04 -22.34 -0.67
CA ASN A 683 -3.48 -23.50 -1.32
C ASN A 683 -4.52 -24.57 -1.64
N ASN A 684 -5.45 -24.88 -0.73
CA ASN A 684 -6.36 -26.01 -0.91
C ASN A 684 -7.73 -25.65 -1.46
N SER A 685 -8.22 -24.43 -1.26
CA SER A 685 -9.59 -24.05 -1.66
C SER A 685 -9.64 -22.91 -2.69
N TYR A 686 -8.80 -21.89 -2.55
CA TYR A 686 -8.89 -20.70 -3.41
C TYR A 686 -8.32 -20.94 -4.81
N LYS A 687 -7.06 -21.40 -4.90
CA LYS A 687 -6.32 -21.44 -6.17
C LYS A 687 -6.63 -22.67 -7.05
N ARG A 688 -7.22 -23.73 -6.48
CA ARG A 688 -7.48 -25.01 -7.18
C ARG A 688 -8.53 -24.85 -8.29
N GLY A 689 -8.33 -25.51 -9.42
CA GLY A 689 -9.27 -25.43 -10.55
C GLY A 689 -10.65 -26.04 -10.25
N HIS A 690 -10.69 -27.18 -9.54
CA HIS A 690 -11.93 -27.92 -9.26
C HIS A 690 -12.89 -27.17 -8.31
N THR A 691 -12.39 -26.35 -7.40
CA THR A 691 -13.21 -25.54 -6.49
C THR A 691 -13.84 -24.31 -7.17
N ASN A 692 -13.46 -24.02 -8.42
CA ASN A 692 -13.95 -22.90 -9.22
C ASN A 692 -14.87 -23.35 -10.39
N VAL A 693 -15.19 -24.64 -10.47
CA VAL A 693 -16.03 -25.24 -11.53
C VAL A 693 -17.44 -24.62 -11.55
N THR A 694 -18.03 -24.30 -10.41
CA THR A 694 -19.41 -23.81 -10.29
C THR A 694 -19.66 -22.58 -11.15
N CYS A 695 -18.82 -21.55 -11.00
CA CYS A 695 -18.94 -20.31 -11.78
C CYS A 695 -18.62 -20.54 -13.27
N TYR A 696 -17.70 -21.45 -13.60
CA TYR A 696 -17.41 -21.77 -14.99
C TYR A 696 -18.58 -22.45 -15.71
N ILE A 697 -19.28 -23.38 -15.02
CA ILE A 697 -20.48 -24.06 -15.54
C ILE A 697 -21.64 -23.06 -15.70
N LEU A 698 -21.81 -22.11 -14.78
CA LEU A 698 -22.72 -20.97 -14.96
C LEU A 698 -22.37 -20.17 -16.23
N GLY A 699 -21.09 -19.97 -16.52
CA GLY A 699 -20.64 -19.39 -17.79
C GLY A 699 -21.06 -20.23 -19.01
N LEU A 700 -20.78 -21.53 -19.01
CA LEU A 700 -21.14 -22.42 -20.13
C LEU A 700 -22.66 -22.41 -20.41
N THR A 701 -23.46 -22.53 -19.37
CA THR A 701 -24.93 -22.48 -19.45
C THR A 701 -25.42 -21.12 -19.96
N LEU A 702 -24.81 -20.02 -19.52
CA LEU A 702 -25.12 -18.67 -19.97
C LEU A 702 -24.88 -18.49 -21.47
N GLY A 703 -23.73 -18.93 -21.98
CA GLY A 703 -23.41 -18.81 -23.41
C GLY A 703 -24.36 -19.63 -24.30
N LEU A 704 -24.76 -20.82 -23.85
CA LEU A 704 -25.78 -21.64 -24.52
C LEU A 704 -27.16 -20.96 -24.50
N LEU A 705 -27.54 -20.39 -23.35
CA LEU A 705 -28.79 -19.68 -23.19
C LEU A 705 -28.84 -18.46 -24.12
N ILE A 706 -27.81 -17.62 -24.10
CA ILE A 706 -27.70 -16.43 -24.96
C ILE A 706 -27.83 -16.82 -26.44
N TYR A 707 -27.11 -17.87 -26.87
CA TYR A 707 -27.19 -18.35 -28.25
C TYR A 707 -28.63 -18.71 -28.66
N LYS A 708 -29.33 -19.51 -27.84
CA LYS A 708 -30.72 -19.92 -28.12
C LYS A 708 -31.70 -18.75 -28.11
N LEU A 709 -31.51 -17.82 -27.19
CA LEU A 709 -32.36 -16.64 -27.07
C LEU A 709 -32.14 -15.67 -28.24
N GLN A 710 -30.91 -15.55 -28.76
CA GLN A 710 -30.62 -14.80 -29.98
C GLN A 710 -31.24 -15.46 -31.23
N GLN A 711 -31.18 -16.80 -31.33
CA GLN A 711 -31.84 -17.54 -32.43
C GLN A 711 -33.35 -17.31 -32.44
N LYS A 712 -34.00 -17.28 -31.26
CA LYS A 712 -35.44 -17.04 -31.13
C LYS A 712 -35.89 -15.59 -31.35
N GLN A 713 -34.97 -14.66 -31.62
CA GLN A 713 -35.26 -13.23 -31.80
C GLN A 713 -36.18 -12.64 -30.70
N LEU A 714 -35.80 -12.81 -29.42
CA LEU A 714 -36.59 -12.35 -28.28
C LEU A 714 -37.04 -10.89 -28.40
N ASN A 715 -38.33 -10.63 -28.16
CA ASN A 715 -38.86 -9.28 -28.03
C ASN A 715 -38.47 -8.67 -26.67
N ILE A 716 -37.41 -7.86 -26.67
CA ILE A 716 -36.83 -7.21 -25.48
C ILE A 716 -37.85 -6.34 -24.73
N LYS A 717 -38.85 -5.77 -25.41
CA LYS A 717 -39.85 -4.87 -24.78
C LYS A 717 -40.59 -5.57 -23.62
N ARG A 718 -40.87 -6.87 -23.75
CA ARG A 718 -41.55 -7.68 -22.72
C ARG A 718 -40.73 -7.85 -21.42
N TYR A 719 -39.40 -7.79 -21.54
CA TYR A 719 -38.49 -8.07 -20.43
C TYR A 719 -37.91 -6.82 -19.77
N LYS A 720 -38.24 -5.61 -20.26
CA LYS A 720 -37.81 -4.35 -19.64
C LYS A 720 -38.24 -4.19 -18.18
N LYS A 721 -39.29 -4.88 -17.74
CA LYS A 721 -39.70 -4.91 -16.31
C LYS A 721 -38.62 -5.47 -15.37
N TYR A 722 -37.75 -6.35 -15.88
CA TYR A 722 -36.66 -6.97 -15.10
C TYR A 722 -35.44 -6.04 -14.92
N LYS A 723 -35.48 -4.79 -15.39
CA LYS A 723 -34.37 -3.82 -15.20
C LYS A 723 -34.01 -3.63 -13.73
N TYR A 724 -34.99 -3.62 -12.82
CA TYR A 724 -34.77 -3.45 -11.38
C TYR A 724 -34.02 -4.64 -10.77
N LEU A 725 -34.30 -5.86 -11.24
CA LEU A 725 -33.55 -7.05 -10.84
C LEU A 725 -32.09 -6.93 -11.26
N VAL A 726 -31.81 -6.47 -12.49
CA VAL A 726 -30.44 -6.26 -12.95
C VAL A 726 -29.75 -5.16 -12.13
N TRP A 727 -30.44 -4.05 -11.84
CA TRP A 727 -29.93 -2.98 -10.97
C TRP A 727 -29.66 -3.42 -9.53
N ALA A 728 -30.39 -4.40 -9.01
CA ALA A 728 -30.12 -4.93 -7.68
C ALA A 728 -28.84 -5.79 -7.61
N THR A 729 -28.37 -6.34 -8.73
CA THR A 729 -27.23 -7.30 -8.71
C THR A 729 -25.94 -6.71 -8.16
N VAL A 730 -25.54 -5.49 -8.56
CA VAL A 730 -24.27 -4.88 -8.10
C VAL A 730 -24.33 -4.50 -6.61
N PRO A 731 -25.36 -3.80 -6.09
CA PRO A 731 -25.52 -3.57 -4.66
C PRO A 731 -25.54 -4.86 -3.85
N MET A 732 -26.21 -5.92 -4.32
CA MET A 732 -26.21 -7.22 -3.64
C MET A 732 -24.82 -7.85 -3.58
N MET A 733 -24.04 -7.79 -4.67
CA MET A 733 -22.65 -8.27 -4.64
C MET A 733 -21.80 -7.49 -3.62
N VAL A 734 -21.95 -6.16 -3.58
CA VAL A 734 -21.26 -5.31 -2.59
C VAL A 734 -21.66 -5.66 -1.16
N ILE A 735 -22.95 -5.84 -0.89
CA ILE A 735 -23.45 -6.25 0.42
C ILE A 735 -22.87 -7.61 0.83
N ILE A 736 -22.84 -8.59 -0.08
CA ILE A 736 -22.28 -9.93 0.22
C ILE A 736 -20.79 -9.85 0.56
N ILE A 737 -20.01 -9.01 -0.15
CA ILE A 737 -18.60 -8.76 0.15
C ILE A 737 -18.46 -8.03 1.49
N LEU A 738 -19.29 -7.04 1.79
CA LEU A 738 -19.23 -6.38 3.10
C LEU A 738 -19.65 -7.32 4.25
N CYS A 739 -20.57 -8.25 4.01
CA CYS A 739 -20.94 -9.26 5.00
C CYS A 739 -19.78 -10.25 5.30
N SER A 740 -18.81 -10.44 4.40
CA SER A 740 -17.64 -11.27 4.71
C SER A 740 -16.72 -10.63 5.77
N SER A 741 -16.80 -9.31 5.97
CA SER A 741 -16.08 -8.61 7.04
C SER A 741 -16.41 -9.13 8.44
N LEU A 742 -17.60 -9.73 8.63
CA LEU A 742 -18.01 -10.31 9.91
C LEU A 742 -17.03 -11.39 10.39
N PHE A 743 -16.37 -12.11 9.48
CA PHE A 743 -15.36 -13.10 9.83
C PHE A 743 -14.09 -12.49 10.47
N TYR A 744 -13.82 -11.20 10.24
CA TYR A 744 -12.72 -10.48 10.89
C TYR A 744 -13.17 -9.82 12.20
N LEU A 745 -14.40 -9.28 12.22
CA LEU A 745 -14.90 -8.48 13.34
C LEU A 745 -15.23 -9.31 14.59
N VAL A 746 -15.79 -10.50 14.40
CA VAL A 746 -16.24 -11.37 15.51
C VAL A 746 -15.06 -11.98 16.26
N GLY A 747 -13.88 -12.11 15.64
CA GLY A 747 -12.67 -12.65 16.28
C GLY A 747 -12.79 -14.11 16.74
N VAL A 748 -13.90 -14.78 16.43
CA VAL A 748 -14.15 -16.19 16.74
C VAL A 748 -14.41 -16.91 15.43
N THR A 749 -13.60 -17.93 15.13
CA THR A 749 -13.81 -18.78 13.97
C THR A 749 -15.13 -19.54 14.14
N PRO A 750 -16.14 -19.34 13.26
CA PRO A 750 -17.40 -20.04 13.38
C PRO A 750 -17.22 -21.55 13.25
N HIS A 751 -18.17 -22.32 13.80
CA HIS A 751 -18.15 -23.78 13.68
C HIS A 751 -17.95 -24.24 12.22
N VAL A 752 -17.21 -25.32 12.01
CA VAL A 752 -16.75 -25.79 10.69
C VAL A 752 -17.90 -25.92 9.66
N ILE A 753 -19.08 -26.35 10.11
CA ILE A 753 -20.27 -26.50 9.27
C ILE A 753 -20.74 -25.15 8.70
N ILE A 754 -20.75 -24.08 9.51
CA ILE A 754 -21.14 -22.74 9.07
C ILE A 754 -20.16 -22.23 8.02
N ARG A 755 -18.86 -22.42 8.27
CA ARG A 755 -17.81 -22.04 7.31
C ARG A 755 -17.93 -22.80 5.99
N ALA A 756 -18.21 -24.10 6.04
CA ALA A 756 -18.40 -24.93 4.86
C ALA A 756 -19.63 -24.52 4.04
N ILE A 757 -20.77 -24.25 4.69
CA ILE A 757 -21.99 -23.74 4.02
C ILE A 757 -21.70 -22.39 3.35
N TYR A 758 -21.02 -21.47 4.05
CA TYR A 758 -20.65 -20.17 3.49
C TYR A 758 -19.70 -20.34 2.30
N ALA A 759 -18.70 -21.21 2.38
CA ALA A 759 -17.75 -21.45 1.29
C ALA A 759 -18.41 -21.90 -0.02
N GLY A 760 -19.44 -22.76 0.05
CA GLY A 760 -20.19 -23.19 -1.13
C GLY A 760 -21.18 -22.14 -1.65
N THR A 761 -21.87 -21.45 -0.75
CA THR A 761 -22.90 -20.48 -1.13
C THR A 761 -22.31 -19.17 -1.64
N TYR A 762 -21.23 -18.68 -1.04
CA TYR A 762 -20.61 -17.39 -1.36
C TYR A 762 -20.23 -17.26 -2.85
N ARG A 763 -19.45 -18.21 -3.38
CA ARG A 763 -19.05 -18.20 -4.81
C ARG A 763 -20.25 -18.41 -5.72
N THR A 764 -21.18 -19.29 -5.34
CA THR A 764 -22.36 -19.63 -6.14
C THR A 764 -23.31 -18.44 -6.29
N VAL A 765 -23.62 -17.74 -5.20
CA VAL A 765 -24.51 -16.57 -5.23
C VAL A 765 -23.89 -15.43 -6.04
N ILE A 766 -22.60 -15.12 -5.83
CA ILE A 766 -21.90 -14.12 -6.65
C ILE A 766 -21.93 -14.53 -8.14
N GLY A 767 -21.70 -15.81 -8.44
CA GLY A 767 -21.78 -16.32 -9.80
C GLY A 767 -23.16 -16.18 -10.44
N LEU A 768 -24.24 -16.41 -9.69
CA LEU A 768 -25.62 -16.22 -10.16
C LEU A 768 -25.95 -14.74 -10.37
N LEU A 769 -25.48 -13.85 -9.50
CA LEU A 769 -25.66 -12.40 -9.68
C LEU A 769 -24.94 -11.92 -10.96
N LEU A 770 -23.71 -12.39 -11.20
CA LEU A 770 -22.98 -12.13 -12.44
C LEU A 770 -23.67 -12.72 -13.67
N PHE A 771 -24.25 -13.91 -13.56
CA PHE A 771 -25.04 -14.53 -14.63
C PHE A 771 -26.22 -13.63 -15.05
N ILE A 772 -26.99 -13.14 -14.07
CA ILE A 772 -28.14 -12.25 -14.31
C ILE A 772 -27.67 -10.91 -14.89
N LEU A 773 -26.59 -10.35 -14.34
CA LEU A 773 -26.01 -9.10 -14.82
C LEU A 773 -25.61 -9.21 -16.29
N ILE A 774 -24.82 -10.23 -16.66
CA ILE A 774 -24.38 -10.43 -18.05
C ILE A 774 -25.58 -10.64 -18.98
N LEU A 775 -26.57 -11.44 -18.58
CA LEU A 775 -27.76 -11.67 -19.38
C LEU A 775 -28.53 -10.37 -19.65
N GLY A 776 -28.73 -9.55 -18.61
CA GLY A 776 -29.38 -8.25 -18.73
C GLY A 776 -28.63 -7.27 -19.64
N MET A 777 -27.30 -7.30 -19.60
CA MET A 777 -26.41 -6.48 -20.42
C MET A 777 -26.48 -6.87 -21.90
N VAL A 778 -26.34 -8.15 -22.21
CA VAL A 778 -26.33 -8.69 -23.58
C VAL A 778 -27.65 -8.40 -24.30
N PHE A 779 -28.79 -8.55 -23.61
CA PHE A 779 -30.12 -8.26 -24.15
C PHE A 779 -30.57 -6.80 -23.96
N LYS A 780 -29.70 -5.91 -23.47
CA LYS A 780 -29.96 -4.47 -23.32
C LYS A 780 -31.24 -4.16 -22.54
N VAL A 781 -31.49 -4.93 -21.48
CA VAL A 781 -32.66 -4.76 -20.59
C VAL A 781 -32.53 -3.49 -19.75
N GLU A 782 -31.30 -3.10 -19.43
CA GLU A 782 -30.95 -1.97 -18.59
C GLU A 782 -29.96 -1.01 -19.30
N ASN A 783 -29.83 0.22 -18.79
CA ASN A 783 -28.98 1.27 -19.38
C ASN A 783 -27.91 1.85 -18.43
N VAL A 784 -27.99 1.62 -17.12
CA VAL A 784 -27.11 2.21 -16.09
C VAL A 784 -25.72 1.59 -16.18
N TYR A 785 -25.61 0.27 -16.01
CA TYR A 785 -24.31 -0.42 -16.06
C TYR A 785 -23.76 -0.48 -17.48
N ARG A 786 -24.65 -0.60 -18.48
CA ARG A 786 -24.27 -0.63 -19.88
C ARG A 786 -23.52 0.61 -20.34
N VAL A 787 -23.91 1.81 -19.90
CA VAL A 787 -23.21 3.05 -20.27
C VAL A 787 -21.75 3.01 -19.81
N ILE A 788 -21.51 2.50 -18.60
CA ILE A 788 -20.16 2.36 -18.04
C ILE A 788 -19.40 1.25 -18.76
N LEU A 789 -19.94 0.04 -18.83
CA LEU A 789 -19.22 -1.15 -19.32
C LEU A 789 -19.05 -1.21 -20.84
N GLU A 790 -19.92 -0.57 -21.62
CA GLU A 790 -19.80 -0.46 -23.08
C GLU A 790 -19.10 0.85 -23.53
N TRP A 791 -18.51 1.59 -22.60
CA TRP A 791 -17.74 2.80 -22.92
C TRP A 791 -16.66 2.48 -23.95
N ARG A 792 -16.52 3.37 -24.95
CA ARG A 792 -15.63 3.15 -26.09
C ARG A 792 -14.16 3.08 -25.67
N GLY A 793 -13.78 3.77 -24.59
CA GLY A 793 -12.43 3.76 -24.04
C GLY A 793 -11.92 2.38 -23.66
N TRP A 794 -12.82 1.46 -23.23
CA TRP A 794 -12.43 0.10 -22.86
C TRP A 794 -11.87 -0.73 -24.01
N THR A 795 -12.17 -0.37 -25.26
CA THR A 795 -11.77 -1.17 -26.43
C THR A 795 -10.25 -1.26 -26.58
N SER A 796 -9.54 -0.15 -26.36
CA SER A 796 -8.07 -0.14 -26.43
C SER A 796 -7.47 -0.74 -25.16
N THR A 797 -8.02 -0.39 -23.99
CA THR A 797 -7.51 -0.85 -22.69
C THR A 797 -7.65 -2.36 -22.50
N VAL A 798 -8.76 -2.98 -22.96
CA VAL A 798 -8.95 -4.43 -22.83
C VAL A 798 -7.94 -5.22 -23.67
N ARG A 799 -7.46 -4.67 -24.80
CA ARG A 799 -6.49 -5.36 -25.67
C ARG A 799 -5.16 -5.60 -24.96
N VAL A 800 -4.69 -4.63 -24.16
CA VAL A 800 -3.44 -4.73 -23.38
C VAL A 800 -3.65 -5.32 -21.98
N SER A 801 -4.90 -5.53 -21.57
CA SER A 801 -5.23 -5.91 -20.20
C SER A 801 -4.62 -7.26 -19.79
N TYR A 802 -4.48 -8.20 -20.73
CA TYR A 802 -3.82 -9.49 -20.47
C TYR A 802 -2.33 -9.31 -20.17
N CYS A 803 -1.59 -8.58 -21.02
CA CYS A 803 -0.19 -8.22 -20.74
C CYS A 803 -0.04 -7.48 -19.41
N ALA A 804 -0.94 -6.54 -19.08
CA ALA A 804 -0.91 -5.82 -17.82
C ALA A 804 -1.08 -6.77 -16.62
N TYR A 805 -2.02 -7.71 -16.72
CA TYR A 805 -2.25 -8.73 -15.70
C TYR A 805 -1.06 -9.68 -15.53
N VAL A 806 -0.32 -10.04 -16.58
CA VAL A 806 0.87 -10.89 -16.39
C VAL A 806 2.00 -10.11 -15.70
N LEU A 807 2.21 -8.85 -16.07
CA LEU A 807 3.32 -8.00 -15.60
C LEU A 807 3.14 -7.40 -14.20
N HIS A 808 1.91 -7.12 -13.77
CA HIS A 808 1.67 -6.19 -12.65
C HIS A 808 2.35 -6.58 -11.33
N VAL A 809 2.38 -7.86 -10.93
CA VAL A 809 3.00 -8.26 -9.65
C VAL A 809 4.50 -7.99 -9.66
N MET A 810 5.19 -8.36 -10.74
CA MET A 810 6.61 -8.06 -10.92
C MET A 810 6.88 -6.56 -10.81
N LEU A 811 6.04 -5.72 -11.43
CA LEU A 811 6.19 -4.26 -11.39
C LEU A 811 5.90 -3.67 -9.99
N ILE A 812 4.86 -4.17 -9.31
CA ILE A 812 4.53 -3.78 -7.93
C ILE A 812 5.69 -4.11 -6.98
N GLN A 813 6.26 -5.32 -7.12
CA GLN A 813 7.43 -5.75 -6.35
C GLN A 813 8.64 -4.87 -6.63
N ILE A 814 8.92 -4.55 -7.91
CA ILE A 814 10.01 -3.64 -8.27
C ILE A 814 9.87 -2.29 -7.55
N LEU A 815 8.68 -1.68 -7.62
CA LEU A 815 8.43 -0.34 -7.05
C LEU A 815 8.48 -0.30 -5.52
N THR A 816 8.26 -1.45 -4.87
CA THR A 816 8.16 -1.52 -3.41
C THR A 816 9.44 -2.01 -2.77
N TYR A 817 10.04 -3.08 -3.30
CA TYR A 817 11.20 -3.75 -2.70
C TYR A 817 12.55 -3.20 -3.15
N SER A 818 12.58 -2.29 -4.12
CA SER A 818 13.78 -1.48 -4.41
C SER A 818 14.05 -0.41 -3.34
N ARG A 819 13.16 -0.26 -2.35
CA ARG A 819 13.30 0.70 -1.26
C ARG A 819 14.24 0.17 -0.19
N THR A 820 14.99 1.08 0.40
CA THR A 820 15.94 0.80 1.50
C THR A 820 15.38 1.17 2.88
N THR A 821 14.15 1.68 2.93
CA THR A 821 13.43 2.06 4.15
C THR A 821 12.05 1.41 4.19
N LEU A 822 11.48 1.29 5.39
CA LEU A 822 10.10 0.85 5.58
C LEU A 822 9.11 1.90 5.06
N ASN A 823 7.91 1.45 4.69
CA ASN A 823 6.82 2.32 4.25
C ASN A 823 5.97 2.78 5.45
N HIS A 824 5.59 4.05 5.45
CA HIS A 824 4.60 4.55 6.39
C HIS A 824 3.20 4.52 5.77
N VAL A 825 2.30 3.70 6.33
CA VAL A 825 0.95 3.52 5.77
C VAL A 825 0.10 4.72 6.11
N THR A 826 -0.34 5.43 5.06
CA THR A 826 -1.36 6.49 5.14
C THR A 826 -2.31 6.35 3.95
N ILE A 827 -3.55 6.80 4.07
CA ILE A 827 -4.53 6.72 2.98
C ILE A 827 -4.02 7.36 1.68
N PRO A 828 -3.40 8.58 1.69
CA PRO A 828 -2.85 9.17 0.46
C PRO A 828 -1.73 8.32 -0.15
N HIS A 829 -0.84 7.76 0.67
CA HIS A 829 0.25 6.91 0.20
C HIS A 829 -0.28 5.61 -0.46
N VAL A 830 -1.31 5.01 0.14
CA VAL A 830 -1.98 3.83 -0.42
C VAL A 830 -2.63 4.15 -1.77
N ILE A 831 -3.39 5.24 -1.86
CA ILE A 831 -4.03 5.66 -3.13
C ILE A 831 -2.98 5.90 -4.21
N MET A 832 -1.90 6.62 -3.89
CA MET A 832 -0.82 6.89 -4.83
C MET A 832 -0.14 5.60 -5.30
N SER A 833 0.06 4.63 -4.40
CA SER A 833 0.66 3.33 -4.73
C SER A 833 -0.24 2.50 -5.66
N CYS A 834 -1.56 2.48 -5.42
CA CYS A 834 -2.52 1.77 -6.27
C CYS A 834 -2.61 2.41 -7.67
N VAL A 835 -2.78 3.73 -7.75
CA VAL A 835 -2.86 4.46 -9.03
C VAL A 835 -1.55 4.34 -9.81
N GLY A 836 -0.41 4.47 -9.13
CA GLY A 836 0.92 4.28 -9.72
C GLY A 836 1.11 2.89 -10.30
N SER A 837 0.71 1.86 -9.55
CA SER A 837 0.82 0.45 -9.99
C SER A 837 -0.06 0.14 -11.20
N ILE A 838 -1.30 0.66 -11.25
CA ILE A 838 -2.17 0.54 -12.42
C ILE A 838 -1.54 1.24 -13.64
N ALA A 839 -1.08 2.47 -13.47
CA ALA A 839 -0.49 3.25 -14.56
C ALA A 839 0.75 2.56 -15.14
N VAL A 840 1.70 2.17 -14.28
CA VAL A 840 2.94 1.49 -14.71
C VAL A 840 2.65 0.15 -15.37
N SER A 841 1.72 -0.65 -14.81
CA SER A 841 1.34 -1.94 -15.39
C SER A 841 0.75 -1.82 -16.79
N PHE A 842 -0.16 -0.85 -17.02
CA PHE A 842 -0.76 -0.65 -18.34
C PHE A 842 0.19 0.01 -19.34
N LEU A 843 1.10 0.88 -18.89
CA LEU A 843 2.14 1.45 -19.75
C LEU A 843 3.14 0.37 -20.20
N ALA A 844 3.60 -0.49 -19.29
CA ALA A 844 4.51 -1.59 -19.58
C ALA A 844 3.85 -2.70 -20.42
N ALA A 845 2.52 -2.84 -20.35
CA ALA A 845 1.78 -3.81 -21.16
C ALA A 845 1.74 -3.46 -22.65
N VAL A 846 1.81 -2.17 -23.02
CA VAL A 846 1.77 -1.71 -24.42
C VAL A 846 2.91 -2.31 -25.28
N PRO A 847 4.20 -2.19 -24.90
CA PRO A 847 5.28 -2.79 -25.69
C PRO A 847 5.16 -4.32 -25.75
N LEU A 848 4.82 -4.98 -24.64
CA LEU A 848 4.64 -6.44 -24.63
C LEU A 848 3.53 -6.88 -25.59
N TRP A 849 2.42 -6.15 -25.65
CA TRP A 849 1.33 -6.42 -26.58
C TRP A 849 1.72 -6.17 -28.04
N LEU A 850 2.43 -5.07 -28.32
CA LEU A 850 2.83 -4.70 -29.68
C LEU A 850 3.87 -5.65 -30.28
N LEU A 851 4.83 -6.09 -29.47
CA LEU A 851 6.00 -6.85 -29.90
C LEU A 851 5.78 -8.36 -29.83
N VAL A 852 4.88 -8.84 -28.97
CA VAL A 852 4.71 -10.28 -28.71
C VAL A 852 3.27 -10.74 -28.93
N GLU A 853 2.30 -10.24 -28.15
CA GLU A 853 0.94 -10.79 -28.17
C GLU A 853 0.24 -10.60 -29.53
N SER A 854 0.27 -9.38 -30.07
CA SER A 854 -0.43 -9.04 -31.31
C SER A 854 0.18 -9.71 -32.55
N PRO A 855 1.51 -9.69 -32.77
CA PRO A 855 2.13 -10.41 -33.89
C PRO A 855 1.82 -11.90 -33.88
N ILE A 856 1.98 -12.58 -32.75
CA ILE A 856 1.80 -14.02 -32.65
C ILE A 856 0.32 -14.39 -32.82
N THR A 857 -0.60 -13.61 -32.24
CA THR A 857 -2.04 -13.82 -32.45
C THR A 857 -2.44 -13.69 -33.92
N GLN A 858 -1.79 -12.82 -34.68
CA GLN A 858 -2.05 -12.67 -36.11
C GLN A 858 -1.45 -13.80 -36.92
N LEU A 859 -0.22 -14.20 -36.59
CA LEU A 859 0.45 -15.36 -37.16
C LEU A 859 -0.46 -16.60 -37.06
N LEU A 860 -0.99 -16.86 -35.86
CA LEU A 860 -1.89 -17.98 -35.61
C LEU A 860 -3.15 -17.94 -36.46
N LYS A 861 -3.73 -16.75 -36.70
CA LYS A 861 -4.91 -16.62 -37.58
C LYS A 861 -4.64 -16.93 -39.05
N ILE A 862 -3.38 -16.81 -39.50
CA ILE A 862 -2.98 -17.16 -40.86
C ILE A 862 -2.74 -18.67 -40.96
N ILE A 863 -2.23 -19.32 -39.90
CA ILE A 863 -1.97 -20.77 -39.84
C ILE A 863 -3.26 -21.58 -39.67
N SER A 864 -4.22 -21.08 -38.88
CA SER A 864 -5.37 -21.83 -38.35
C SER A 864 -6.53 -22.00 -39.31
#